data_AF-A0A534K0T8-F1
#
_entry.id   AF-A0A534K0T8-F1
#
_cell.length_a   1.000
_cell.length_b   1.000
_cell.length_c   1.000
_cell.angle_alpha   90.00
_cell.angle_beta   90.00
_cell.angle_gamma   90.00
#
_symmetry.space_group_name_H-M   'P 1'
#
loop_
_entity.id
_entity.type
_entity.pdbx_description
1 polymer ?
#
loop_
_entity_poly.entity_id
_entity_poly.type
_entity_poly.pdbx_seq_one_letter_code
_entity_poly.pdbx_strand_id
1 'polypeptide(L)'
;MGSPAASEEVRAYFAGLLKQVEATYAVARAARRRGFDPELDVEIPLTDDLASRVERLLEHYEVEGVARRIRELAKTHDREELAILVAKEMALRPASNKEKAVERAVRVGLAILTEGILVAPLEGLAGVKIKRNRDGTTYVDLSYAGPIRSAGGTGQALSVLIADIVRRELGIGSYQPAREEVERFKEEIPLYRQIQHLQYAPSSEEISLIVSNCPVAINGEGTEEAEISGFRDLPRVETNRIRGGACLVIADGMCLKAPKIQKHVKKLGIDGWEFIDAYLQEKAVRPEETKDEAGVEPSEVFIQNIVAGRPVLCHPSRPGGLRLRYGRTRATGLAAVALHPATMHILDDFIAVGTQIKTERPGKAGAVTPCDRIEGPLVVLDTGDFVEISDAATARRVAGHVRVIADLGEILVPFGEFLENNHVLMPGAFSLEWYGALLREKLARLPESWETVDAPQAIAWSREFGLPLHPRYNLFFHDLTVEELKRLRDLTAAHGRIADGRLILPGDEEPRELLVHLGVPYRVAGQEIVVERHTEILLATLGIESEGPSLTMRPAPVATDPLVFVSQLAGFPVKARGPTRIRAPMARPEKSAPRKMQPAPHSLFPIGHEGGPQRLLVQAAAKETIEAEVGLRICSSCGKRWFLPKCSCGGHTLSRNGPARQHIPLAEVLRTALDRVGEPKPPDIKAVQGMISKTKTPEPLEKGILRAKHDIYVFKDGTTRFDMTNLPLTHFTPKEAGISVEAARRLGYTKDRTGQPLERADQILELRPQDILVARSGGEYLVRVAAFLDDLLERLYGLERFYDAKAPEDLLGHLVLTLAPHTSCGVLARIVGFTDANACFAHPYLIAARRRNCDGDEDSVILLLDSLINFSRAFLPDKRGGLMDAPLVLTTRIDPNEIDKEAHNIDLLTAYPLALYDAAERFAHPKEIEPLIDTVSKRI
;
A
#
# COMPACT_ATOMS: atom_id res chain seq x y z
N MET A 1 -0.16 -21.06 -15.85
CA MET A 1 -1.17 -20.12 -16.36
C MET A 1 -0.89 -19.86 -17.84
N GLY A 2 -1.92 -19.69 -18.67
CA GLY A 2 -1.71 -19.15 -20.02
C GLY A 2 -1.24 -17.70 -19.93
N SER A 3 -0.67 -17.13 -21.00
CA SER A 3 -0.44 -15.68 -21.02
C SER A 3 -1.80 -14.98 -20.90
N PRO A 4 -1.94 -13.93 -20.08
CA PRO A 4 -3.19 -13.22 -19.92
C PRO A 4 -3.72 -12.75 -21.27
N ALA A 5 -5.03 -12.80 -21.46
CA ALA A 5 -5.66 -12.26 -22.64
C ALA A 5 -5.33 -10.77 -22.74
N ALA A 6 -4.69 -10.37 -23.84
CA ALA A 6 -4.25 -9.00 -24.07
C ALA A 6 -4.55 -8.59 -25.51
N SER A 7 -5.13 -7.40 -25.66
CA SER A 7 -5.34 -6.76 -26.96
C SER A 7 -4.02 -6.54 -27.69
N GLU A 8 -4.06 -6.38 -29.01
CA GLU A 8 -2.88 -6.07 -29.81
C GLU A 8 -2.19 -4.78 -29.33
N GLU A 9 -2.98 -3.79 -28.93
CA GLU A 9 -2.49 -2.53 -28.39
C GLU A 9 -1.69 -2.72 -27.09
N VAL A 10 -2.18 -3.55 -26.16
CA VAL A 10 -1.46 -3.88 -24.92
C VAL A 10 -0.18 -4.68 -25.20
N ARG A 11 -0.21 -5.58 -26.19
CA ARG A 11 0.99 -6.31 -26.63
C ARG A 11 2.03 -5.37 -27.23
N ALA A 12 1.62 -4.43 -28.07
CA ALA A 12 2.49 -3.41 -28.66
C ALA A 12 3.08 -2.48 -27.58
N TYR A 13 2.29 -2.11 -26.57
CA TYR A 13 2.76 -1.36 -25.41
C TYR A 13 3.91 -2.07 -24.67
N PHE A 14 3.73 -3.34 -24.30
CA PHE A 14 4.79 -4.10 -23.63
C PHE A 14 6.02 -4.33 -24.51
N ALA A 15 5.82 -4.56 -25.82
CA ALA A 15 6.94 -4.68 -26.77
C ALA A 15 7.73 -3.36 -26.86
N GLY A 16 7.05 -2.21 -26.83
CA GLY A 16 7.67 -0.89 -26.79
C GLY A 16 8.51 -0.67 -25.53
N LEU A 17 7.97 -1.03 -24.36
CA LEU A 17 8.72 -0.96 -23.10
C LEU A 17 9.96 -1.86 -23.13
N LEU A 18 9.83 -3.10 -23.60
CA LEU A 18 10.96 -4.03 -23.67
C LEU A 18 12.09 -3.50 -24.55
N LYS A 19 11.76 -2.93 -25.72
CA LYS A 19 12.75 -2.31 -26.61
C LYS A 19 13.52 -1.17 -25.91
N GLN A 20 12.82 -0.35 -25.13
CA GLN A 20 13.45 0.72 -24.35
C GLN A 20 14.32 0.19 -23.20
N VAL A 21 13.89 -0.89 -22.54
CA VAL A 21 14.70 -1.60 -21.53
C VAL A 21 16.00 -2.09 -22.15
N GLU A 22 15.92 -2.80 -23.28
CA GLU A 22 17.10 -3.34 -23.98
C GLU A 22 18.08 -2.23 -24.38
N ALA A 23 17.58 -1.11 -24.90
CA ALA A 23 18.40 0.06 -25.22
C ALA A 23 19.11 0.64 -23.98
N THR A 24 18.39 0.77 -22.86
CA THR A 24 18.94 1.27 -21.59
C THR A 24 20.01 0.31 -21.04
N TYR A 25 19.77 -1.00 -21.10
CA TYR A 25 20.75 -2.03 -20.71
C TYR A 25 22.01 -1.98 -21.59
N ALA A 26 21.88 -1.70 -22.89
CA ALA A 26 23.04 -1.59 -23.78
C ALA A 26 23.99 -0.46 -23.34
N VAL A 27 23.44 0.71 -22.98
CA VAL A 27 24.21 1.84 -22.44
C VAL A 27 24.85 1.47 -21.10
N ALA A 28 24.09 0.89 -20.17
CA ALA A 28 24.61 0.47 -18.87
C ALA A 28 25.75 -0.55 -19.00
N ARG A 29 25.61 -1.55 -19.87
CA ARG A 29 26.67 -2.54 -20.16
C ARG A 29 27.92 -1.89 -20.76
N ALA A 30 27.76 -0.92 -21.66
CA ALA A 30 28.88 -0.17 -22.21
C ALA A 30 29.64 0.60 -21.11
N ALA A 31 28.91 1.23 -20.18
CA ALA A 31 29.48 1.92 -19.03
C ALA A 31 30.25 0.95 -18.11
N ARG A 32 29.62 -0.14 -17.68
CA ARG A 32 30.22 -1.16 -16.78
C ARG A 32 31.53 -1.73 -17.33
N ARG A 33 31.59 -2.00 -18.64
CA ARG A 33 32.80 -2.50 -19.32
C ARG A 33 34.00 -1.56 -19.27
N ARG A 34 33.81 -0.27 -18.95
CA ARG A 34 34.91 0.67 -18.71
C ARG A 34 35.68 0.37 -17.40
N GLY A 35 35.15 -0.51 -16.55
CA GLY A 35 35.84 -1.09 -15.40
C GLY A 35 35.99 -0.18 -14.18
N PHE A 36 35.13 0.84 -14.06
CA PHE A 36 35.08 1.71 -12.87
C PHE A 36 34.21 1.15 -11.75
N ASP A 37 33.24 0.30 -12.09
CA ASP A 37 32.29 -0.30 -11.14
C ASP A 37 32.81 -1.63 -10.58
N PRO A 38 32.26 -2.14 -9.46
CA PRO A 38 32.74 -3.39 -8.84
C PRO A 38 32.74 -4.61 -9.75
N GLU A 39 31.79 -4.66 -10.70
CA GLU A 39 31.59 -5.70 -11.70
C GLU A 39 31.55 -5.12 -13.13
N LEU A 40 31.95 -5.93 -14.11
CA LEU A 40 32.07 -5.54 -15.53
C LEU A 40 30.76 -5.66 -16.35
N ASP A 41 29.70 -6.16 -15.74
CA ASP A 41 28.36 -6.27 -16.35
C ASP A 41 27.30 -5.75 -15.37
N VAL A 42 26.08 -5.55 -15.87
CA VAL A 42 24.92 -5.15 -15.10
C VAL A 42 24.50 -6.28 -14.15
N GLU A 43 24.32 -5.95 -12.87
CA GLU A 43 24.06 -6.93 -11.80
C GLU A 43 22.56 -7.18 -11.51
N ILE A 44 21.67 -6.47 -12.23
CA ILE A 44 20.21 -6.62 -12.13
C ILE A 44 19.72 -7.44 -13.33
N PRO A 45 19.51 -8.76 -13.21
CA PRO A 45 18.97 -9.59 -14.28
C PRO A 45 17.50 -9.26 -14.56
N LEU A 46 17.12 -9.42 -15.83
CA LEU A 46 15.74 -9.32 -16.29
C LEU A 46 14.97 -10.61 -16.00
N THR A 47 13.69 -10.44 -15.67
CA THR A 47 12.75 -11.54 -15.43
C THR A 47 11.40 -11.22 -16.06
N ASP A 48 10.83 -12.18 -16.78
CA ASP A 48 9.57 -11.97 -17.51
C ASP A 48 8.33 -12.46 -16.74
N ASP A 49 8.52 -13.40 -15.80
CA ASP A 49 7.44 -14.07 -15.08
C ASP A 49 7.92 -14.59 -13.71
N LEU A 50 6.98 -15.09 -12.92
CA LEU A 50 7.21 -15.71 -11.61
C LEU A 50 8.29 -16.78 -11.66
N ALA A 51 8.22 -17.62 -12.68
CA ALA A 51 9.12 -18.75 -12.86
C ALA A 51 10.59 -18.29 -13.00
N SER A 52 10.84 -17.31 -13.87
CA SER A 52 12.16 -16.70 -14.05
C SER A 52 12.61 -15.95 -12.80
N ARG A 53 11.71 -15.25 -12.09
CA ARG A 53 12.03 -14.61 -10.81
C ARG A 53 12.56 -15.60 -9.78
N VAL A 54 11.84 -16.70 -9.57
CA VAL A 54 12.22 -17.75 -8.60
C VAL A 54 13.59 -18.34 -8.95
N GLU A 55 13.81 -18.68 -10.23
CA GLU A 55 15.07 -19.28 -10.68
C GLU A 55 16.26 -18.31 -10.52
N ARG A 56 16.10 -17.04 -10.89
CA ARG A 56 17.17 -16.02 -10.78
C ARG A 56 17.46 -15.64 -9.33
N LEU A 57 16.45 -15.50 -8.49
CA LEU A 57 16.65 -15.17 -7.08
C LEU A 57 17.39 -16.29 -6.33
N LEU A 58 17.12 -17.54 -6.68
CA LEU A 58 17.65 -18.72 -6.01
C LEU A 58 18.79 -19.40 -6.78
N GLU A 59 19.44 -18.72 -7.73
CA GLU A 59 20.45 -19.32 -8.61
C GLU A 59 21.62 -20.00 -7.85
N HIS A 60 21.90 -19.56 -6.62
CA HIS A 60 22.94 -20.14 -5.75
C HIS A 60 22.50 -21.40 -4.98
N TYR A 61 21.26 -21.86 -5.14
CA TYR A 61 20.66 -22.99 -4.43
C TYR A 61 20.39 -24.20 -5.32
N GLU A 62 21.14 -24.37 -6.42
CA GLU A 62 21.05 -25.56 -7.30
C GLU A 62 19.62 -25.77 -7.86
N VAL A 63 19.01 -24.68 -8.35
CA VAL A 63 17.61 -24.64 -8.80
C VAL A 63 17.45 -24.63 -10.33
N GLU A 64 18.51 -24.91 -11.11
CA GLU A 64 18.44 -24.78 -12.57
C GLU A 64 17.30 -25.60 -13.18
N GLY A 65 16.49 -24.99 -14.04
CA GLY A 65 15.32 -25.60 -14.66
C GLY A 65 14.05 -25.60 -13.79
N VAL A 66 14.07 -25.00 -12.59
CA VAL A 66 12.86 -24.83 -11.76
C VAL A 66 11.81 -23.99 -12.47
N ALA A 67 12.22 -22.98 -13.24
CA ALA A 67 11.32 -22.10 -13.96
C ALA A 67 10.39 -22.89 -14.92
N ARG A 68 10.96 -23.86 -15.64
CA ARG A 68 10.19 -24.73 -16.53
C ARG A 68 9.11 -25.51 -15.77
N ARG A 69 9.46 -26.11 -14.63
CA ARG A 69 8.52 -26.89 -13.80
C ARG A 69 7.41 -26.02 -13.22
N ILE A 70 7.75 -24.81 -12.76
CA ILE A 70 6.76 -23.83 -12.29
C ILE A 70 5.74 -23.55 -13.40
N ARG A 71 6.20 -23.22 -14.62
CA ARG A 71 5.30 -22.93 -15.75
C ARG A 71 4.40 -24.10 -16.13
N GLU A 72 4.92 -25.33 -16.07
CA GLU A 72 4.18 -26.55 -16.38
C GLU A 72 3.07 -26.81 -15.35
N LEU A 73 3.41 -26.80 -14.05
CA LEU A 73 2.47 -27.09 -12.96
C LEU A 73 1.47 -25.96 -12.70
N ALA A 74 1.83 -24.70 -12.94
CA ALA A 74 0.96 -23.54 -12.78
C ALA A 74 -0.23 -23.52 -13.75
N LYS A 75 -0.28 -24.43 -14.73
CA LYS A 75 -1.44 -24.55 -15.65
C LYS A 75 -2.64 -25.21 -15.00
N THR A 76 -2.43 -26.05 -13.99
CA THR A 76 -3.48 -26.91 -13.41
C THR A 76 -3.60 -26.80 -11.90
N HIS A 77 -2.69 -26.08 -11.24
CA HIS A 77 -2.64 -25.96 -9.78
C HIS A 77 -2.66 -24.49 -9.35
N ASP A 78 -3.28 -24.24 -8.20
CA ASP A 78 -3.19 -22.93 -7.55
C ASP A 78 -1.76 -22.67 -7.02
N ARG A 79 -1.49 -21.44 -6.58
CA ARG A 79 -0.15 -21.01 -6.17
C ARG A 79 0.37 -21.79 -4.96
N GLU A 80 -0.50 -22.05 -3.99
CA GLU A 80 -0.15 -22.77 -2.78
C GLU A 80 0.19 -24.25 -3.08
N GLU A 81 -0.59 -24.90 -3.94
CA GLU A 81 -0.30 -26.27 -4.42
C GLU A 81 0.94 -26.34 -5.29
N LEU A 82 1.09 -25.39 -6.20
CA LEU A 82 2.27 -25.24 -7.05
C LEU A 82 3.54 -25.18 -6.21
N ALA A 83 3.54 -24.38 -5.14
CA ALA A 83 4.68 -24.26 -4.22
C ALA A 83 5.05 -25.60 -3.58
N ILE A 84 4.06 -26.36 -3.11
CA ILE A 84 4.26 -27.66 -2.47
C ILE A 84 4.80 -28.69 -3.47
N LEU A 85 4.19 -28.80 -4.65
CA LEU A 85 4.57 -29.79 -5.67
C LEU A 85 5.97 -29.52 -6.22
N VAL A 86 6.28 -28.26 -6.56
CA VAL A 86 7.61 -27.88 -7.05
C VAL A 86 8.66 -28.09 -5.96
N ALA A 87 8.37 -27.73 -4.69
CA ALA A 87 9.30 -27.98 -3.59
C ALA A 87 9.60 -29.47 -3.41
N LYS A 88 8.58 -30.33 -3.49
CA LYS A 88 8.75 -31.79 -3.45
C LYS A 88 9.64 -32.30 -4.59
N GLU A 89 9.40 -31.86 -5.82
CA GLU A 89 10.27 -32.22 -6.95
C GLU A 89 11.71 -31.72 -6.78
N MET A 90 11.88 -30.50 -6.27
CA MET A 90 13.21 -29.95 -6.03
C MET A 90 13.92 -30.69 -4.91
N ALA A 91 13.24 -31.21 -3.89
CA ALA A 91 13.86 -31.98 -2.83
C ALA A 91 14.53 -33.27 -3.35
N LEU A 92 13.90 -33.95 -4.31
CA LEU A 92 14.36 -35.24 -4.85
C LEU A 92 15.53 -35.12 -5.84
N ARG A 93 15.87 -33.90 -6.28
CA ARG A 93 17.03 -33.68 -7.14
C ARG A 93 18.34 -33.95 -6.37
N PRO A 94 19.42 -34.37 -7.06
CA PRO A 94 20.73 -34.50 -6.43
C PRO A 94 21.12 -33.23 -5.66
N ALA A 95 21.68 -33.42 -4.47
CA ALA A 95 22.18 -32.36 -3.61
C ALA A 95 23.37 -32.91 -2.81
N SER A 96 24.27 -32.05 -2.35
CA SER A 96 25.46 -32.49 -1.60
C SER A 96 25.14 -33.23 -0.30
N ASN A 97 24.01 -32.90 0.33
CA ASN A 97 23.48 -33.59 1.50
C ASN A 97 21.98 -33.31 1.65
N LYS A 98 21.33 -34.05 2.58
CA LYS A 98 19.90 -33.86 2.86
C LYS A 98 19.55 -32.47 3.42
N GLU A 99 20.45 -31.81 4.16
CA GLU A 99 20.20 -30.45 4.67
C GLU A 99 20.00 -29.46 3.51
N LYS A 100 20.90 -29.47 2.52
CA LYS A 100 20.78 -28.63 1.32
C LYS A 100 19.56 -28.97 0.47
N ALA A 101 19.20 -30.27 0.37
CA ALA A 101 18.00 -30.69 -0.34
C ALA A 101 16.72 -30.10 0.28
N VAL A 102 16.61 -30.14 1.61
CA VAL A 102 15.49 -29.54 2.35
C VAL A 102 15.52 -28.02 2.21
N GLU A 103 16.68 -27.39 2.41
CA GLU A 103 16.82 -25.94 2.31
C GLU A 103 16.40 -25.42 0.94
N ARG A 104 16.91 -26.03 -0.15
CA ARG A 104 16.52 -25.70 -1.52
C ARG A 104 15.01 -25.79 -1.71
N ALA A 105 14.40 -26.90 -1.28
CA ALA A 105 12.97 -27.14 -1.46
C ALA A 105 12.11 -26.10 -0.72
N VAL A 106 12.42 -25.82 0.54
CA VAL A 106 11.70 -24.82 1.35
C VAL A 106 11.86 -23.43 0.76
N ARG A 107 13.07 -23.04 0.33
CA ARG A 107 13.30 -21.74 -0.32
C ARG A 107 12.53 -21.59 -1.62
N VAL A 108 12.51 -22.62 -2.47
CA VAL A 108 11.74 -22.62 -3.73
C VAL A 108 10.25 -22.48 -3.46
N GLY A 109 9.71 -23.27 -2.52
CA GLY A 109 8.30 -23.15 -2.14
C GLY A 109 7.95 -21.77 -1.59
N LEU A 110 8.80 -21.23 -0.70
CA LEU A 110 8.60 -19.88 -0.15
C LEU A 110 8.69 -18.81 -1.24
N ALA A 111 9.59 -18.96 -2.22
CA ALA A 111 9.71 -18.03 -3.34
C ALA A 111 8.46 -18.04 -4.24
N ILE A 112 7.88 -19.21 -4.52
CA ILE A 112 6.62 -19.30 -5.27
C ILE A 112 5.46 -18.65 -4.48
N LEU A 113 5.36 -18.92 -3.18
CA LEU A 113 4.32 -18.34 -2.32
C LEU A 113 4.40 -16.82 -2.21
N THR A 114 5.61 -16.27 -2.31
CA THR A 114 5.90 -14.84 -2.23
C THR A 114 6.14 -14.19 -3.59
N GLU A 115 5.71 -14.86 -4.66
CA GLU A 115 5.76 -14.42 -6.06
C GLU A 115 7.18 -14.09 -6.60
N GLY A 116 8.23 -14.50 -5.87
CA GLY A 116 9.60 -14.10 -6.17
C GLY A 116 9.81 -12.58 -6.04
N ILE A 117 9.03 -11.90 -5.20
CA ILE A 117 9.13 -10.45 -4.96
C ILE A 117 9.78 -10.16 -3.60
N LEU A 118 9.46 -10.95 -2.58
CA LEU A 118 9.87 -10.72 -1.19
C LEU A 118 11.23 -11.35 -0.88
N VAL A 119 11.93 -10.82 0.13
CA VAL A 119 13.23 -11.37 0.57
C VAL A 119 13.12 -12.60 1.46
N ALA A 120 11.92 -12.97 1.91
CA ALA A 120 11.71 -14.11 2.81
C ALA A 120 12.41 -15.42 2.38
N PRO A 121 12.44 -15.80 1.08
CA PRO A 121 13.17 -16.98 0.60
C PRO A 121 14.68 -16.87 0.69
N LEU A 122 15.24 -15.67 0.79
CA LEU A 122 16.67 -15.40 0.87
C LEU A 122 17.11 -15.21 2.32
N GLU A 123 16.43 -14.32 3.05
CA GLU A 123 16.85 -13.88 4.38
C GLU A 123 15.94 -14.36 5.51
N GLY A 124 14.68 -14.70 5.22
CA GLY A 124 13.72 -15.13 6.23
C GLY A 124 13.99 -16.54 6.75
N LEU A 125 14.36 -17.47 5.87
CA LEU A 125 14.93 -18.76 6.25
C LEU A 125 16.43 -18.61 6.47
N ALA A 126 16.85 -18.61 7.74
CA ALA A 126 18.22 -18.43 8.12
C ALA A 126 19.11 -19.62 7.71
N GLY A 127 18.58 -20.82 7.87
CA GLY A 127 19.21 -22.06 7.44
C GLY A 127 18.39 -23.28 7.84
N VAL A 128 18.82 -24.45 7.37
CA VAL A 128 18.22 -25.74 7.72
C VAL A 128 19.29 -26.67 8.28
N LYS A 129 18.94 -27.37 9.36
CA LYS A 129 19.79 -28.40 9.97
C LYS A 129 19.05 -29.71 10.12
N ILE A 130 19.78 -30.82 10.06
CA ILE A 130 19.26 -32.13 10.45
C ILE A 130 19.86 -32.49 11.80
N LYS A 131 19.02 -32.48 12.84
CA LYS A 131 19.40 -32.77 14.22
C LYS A 131 18.85 -34.14 14.65
N ARG A 132 19.17 -34.56 15.88
CA ARG A 132 18.77 -35.86 16.44
C ARG A 132 17.86 -35.72 17.65
N ASN A 133 16.81 -36.54 17.68
CA ASN A 133 15.93 -36.75 18.81
C ASN A 133 16.67 -37.50 19.95
N ARG A 134 16.05 -37.57 21.14
CA ARG A 134 16.64 -38.30 22.28
C ARG A 134 16.76 -39.81 22.00
N ASP A 135 15.85 -40.35 21.19
CA ASP A 135 15.84 -41.73 20.71
C ASP A 135 16.83 -42.00 19.55
N GLY A 136 17.59 -40.99 19.12
CA GLY A 136 18.58 -41.09 18.04
C GLY A 136 18.02 -40.91 16.63
N THR A 137 16.70 -40.83 16.45
CA THR A 137 16.06 -40.54 15.15
C THR A 137 16.42 -39.12 14.68
N THR A 138 16.41 -38.88 13.37
CA THR A 138 16.75 -37.56 12.80
C THR A 138 15.50 -36.74 12.53
N TYR A 139 15.61 -35.41 12.61
CA TYR A 139 14.53 -34.48 12.28
C TYR A 139 15.07 -33.21 11.60
N VAL A 140 14.18 -32.45 10.95
CA VAL A 140 14.50 -31.17 10.33
C VAL A 140 14.31 -30.02 11.32
N ASP A 141 15.32 -29.16 11.44
CA ASP A 141 15.31 -27.91 12.20
C ASP A 141 15.40 -26.72 11.22
N LEU A 142 14.35 -25.89 11.23
CA LEU A 142 14.27 -24.67 10.43
C LEU A 142 14.62 -23.47 11.32
N SER A 143 15.74 -22.82 11.02
CA SER A 143 16.10 -21.56 11.67
C SER A 143 15.53 -20.38 10.88
N TYR A 144 14.68 -19.56 11.50
CA TYR A 144 14.09 -18.36 10.92
C TYR A 144 14.73 -17.08 11.47
N ALA A 145 14.73 -16.03 10.65
CA ALA A 145 15.14 -14.68 11.02
C ALA A 145 13.98 -13.67 10.85
N GLY A 146 14.11 -12.49 11.43
CA GLY A 146 13.09 -11.43 11.39
C GLY A 146 12.48 -11.10 10.01
N PRO A 147 13.26 -11.11 8.90
CA PRO A 147 12.73 -10.88 7.55
C PRO A 147 11.62 -11.84 7.11
N ILE A 148 11.42 -12.98 7.80
CA ILE A 148 10.29 -13.89 7.54
C ILE A 148 8.92 -13.23 7.73
N ARG A 149 8.85 -12.11 8.46
CA ARG A 149 7.64 -11.28 8.58
C ARG A 149 7.09 -10.88 7.20
N SER A 150 7.97 -10.58 6.25
CA SER A 150 7.59 -10.16 4.90
C SER A 150 6.80 -11.22 4.13
N ALA A 151 7.02 -12.51 4.39
CA ALA A 151 6.29 -13.61 3.74
C ALA A 151 4.80 -13.67 4.13
N GLY A 152 4.40 -12.97 5.21
CA GLY A 152 3.08 -13.05 5.81
C GLY A 152 2.81 -14.42 6.47
N GLY A 153 1.72 -14.50 7.22
CA GLY A 153 1.35 -15.70 7.97
C GLY A 153 1.19 -16.95 7.10
N THR A 154 0.67 -16.81 5.86
CA THR A 154 0.53 -17.96 4.96
C THR A 154 1.88 -18.50 4.49
N GLY A 155 2.82 -17.62 4.12
CA GLY A 155 4.17 -18.05 3.74
C GLY A 155 4.90 -18.73 4.90
N GLN A 156 4.77 -18.19 6.11
CA GLN A 156 5.32 -18.75 7.35
C GLN A 156 4.75 -20.14 7.68
N ALA A 157 3.43 -20.30 7.61
CA ALA A 157 2.78 -21.58 7.89
C ALA A 157 3.15 -22.65 6.84
N LEU A 158 3.09 -22.29 5.56
CA LEU A 158 3.35 -23.24 4.48
C LEU A 158 4.83 -23.61 4.36
N SER A 159 5.79 -22.78 4.80
CA SER A 159 7.20 -23.20 4.85
C SER A 159 7.42 -24.36 5.82
N VAL A 160 6.70 -24.39 6.94
CA VAL A 160 6.71 -25.52 7.89
C VAL A 160 6.06 -26.77 7.27
N LEU A 161 4.90 -26.61 6.62
CA LEU A 161 4.24 -27.73 5.92
C LEU A 161 5.10 -28.31 4.79
N ILE A 162 5.72 -27.47 3.98
CA ILE A 162 6.62 -27.89 2.89
C ILE A 162 7.80 -28.67 3.47
N ALA A 163 8.42 -28.19 4.56
CA ALA A 163 9.50 -28.90 5.21
C ALA A 163 9.06 -30.28 5.73
N ASP A 164 7.84 -30.39 6.27
CA ASP A 164 7.28 -31.67 6.72
C ASP A 164 7.10 -32.67 5.56
N ILE A 165 6.56 -32.22 4.43
CA ILE A 165 6.39 -33.05 3.23
C ILE A 165 7.77 -33.50 2.72
N VAL A 166 8.70 -32.56 2.59
CA VAL A 166 10.04 -32.82 2.05
C VAL A 166 10.85 -33.76 2.94
N ARG A 167 10.76 -33.64 4.27
CA ARG A 167 11.48 -34.55 5.18
C ARG A 167 11.01 -35.99 5.01
N ARG A 168 9.72 -36.22 4.74
CA ARG A 168 9.13 -37.56 4.56
C ARG A 168 9.68 -38.20 3.28
N GLU A 169 9.69 -37.44 2.18
CA GLU A 169 10.27 -37.86 0.89
C GLU A 169 11.75 -38.22 1.01
N LEU A 170 12.49 -37.52 1.87
CA LEU A 170 13.91 -37.77 2.12
C LEU A 170 14.16 -38.82 3.22
N GLY A 171 13.12 -39.45 3.78
CA GLY A 171 13.25 -40.45 4.85
C GLY A 171 13.86 -39.91 6.14
N ILE A 172 13.53 -38.68 6.51
CA ILE A 172 13.92 -38.03 7.77
C ILE A 172 12.74 -38.13 8.76
N GLY A 173 13.03 -38.50 10.01
CA GLY A 173 12.03 -38.68 11.06
C GLY A 173 11.35 -37.37 11.49
N SER A 174 10.35 -37.48 12.37
CA SER A 174 9.64 -36.33 12.94
C SER A 174 10.41 -35.72 14.11
N TYR A 175 10.26 -34.42 14.31
CA TYR A 175 10.75 -33.75 15.51
C TYR A 175 9.97 -34.20 16.76
N GLN A 176 10.71 -34.48 17.83
CA GLN A 176 10.17 -34.79 19.15
C GLN A 176 10.63 -33.69 20.13
N PRO A 177 9.77 -32.68 20.41
CA PRO A 177 10.12 -31.57 21.29
C PRO A 177 10.30 -32.05 22.73
N ALA A 178 11.35 -31.55 23.39
CA ALA A 178 11.50 -31.68 24.82
C ALA A 178 10.57 -30.69 25.53
N ARG A 179 10.11 -31.03 26.74
CA ARG A 179 9.21 -30.17 27.53
C ARG A 179 9.78 -28.77 27.71
N GLU A 180 11.08 -28.68 27.98
CA GLU A 180 11.80 -27.43 28.18
C GLU A 180 11.79 -26.53 26.94
N GLU A 181 11.80 -27.12 25.73
CA GLU A 181 11.72 -26.38 24.46
C GLU A 181 10.32 -25.78 24.26
N VAL A 182 9.26 -26.49 24.67
CA VAL A 182 7.88 -26.01 24.62
C VAL A 182 7.65 -24.89 25.63
N GLU A 183 8.09 -25.08 26.88
CA GLU A 183 7.96 -24.05 27.92
C GLU A 183 8.74 -22.78 27.57
N ARG A 184 9.89 -22.91 26.90
CA ARG A 184 10.64 -21.76 26.42
C ARG A 184 9.84 -20.90 25.42
N PHE A 185 9.02 -21.49 24.55
CA PHE A 185 8.14 -20.72 23.67
C PHE A 185 7.00 -20.01 24.41
N LYS A 186 6.51 -20.57 25.52
CA LYS A 186 5.53 -19.90 26.40
C LYS A 186 6.09 -18.66 27.07
N GLU A 187 7.42 -18.57 27.22
CA GLU A 187 8.11 -17.37 27.68
C GLU A 187 8.45 -16.41 26.52
N GLU A 188 9.04 -16.92 25.43
CA GLU A 188 9.51 -16.09 24.32
C GLU A 188 8.39 -15.32 23.62
N ILE A 189 7.23 -15.94 23.34
CA ILE A 189 6.17 -15.30 22.55
C ILE A 189 5.54 -14.11 23.30
N PRO A 190 5.17 -14.22 24.59
CA PRO A 190 4.71 -13.06 25.36
C PRO A 190 5.75 -11.95 25.50
N LEU A 191 7.04 -12.29 25.70
CA LEU A 191 8.10 -11.28 25.76
C LEU A 191 8.29 -10.60 24.40
N TYR A 192 8.26 -11.35 23.32
CA TYR A 192 8.35 -10.81 21.97
C TYR A 192 7.19 -9.85 21.67
N ARG A 193 5.96 -10.17 22.11
CA ARG A 193 4.78 -9.30 21.98
C ARG A 193 4.98 -7.93 22.64
N GLN A 194 5.73 -7.85 23.73
CA GLN A 194 6.01 -6.59 24.42
C GLN A 194 6.99 -5.71 23.63
N ILE A 195 7.83 -6.32 22.79
CA ILE A 195 8.87 -5.65 21.99
C ILE A 195 8.35 -5.32 20.59
N GLN A 196 7.61 -6.25 19.98
CA GLN A 196 7.15 -6.21 18.59
C GLN A 196 5.67 -6.61 18.51
N HIS A 197 4.94 -5.98 17.60
CA HIS A 197 3.54 -6.35 17.34
C HIS A 197 3.43 -7.74 16.69
N LEU A 198 2.60 -8.61 17.27
CA LEU A 198 2.10 -9.87 16.69
C LEU A 198 0.66 -9.71 16.21
N GLN A 199 0.33 -10.23 15.02
CA GLN A 199 -1.05 -10.17 14.52
C GLN A 199 -1.98 -11.06 15.34
N TYR A 200 -1.46 -12.17 15.85
CA TYR A 200 -2.15 -13.06 16.77
C TYR A 200 -1.31 -13.30 18.01
N ALA A 201 -1.92 -13.24 19.19
CA ALA A 201 -1.24 -13.49 20.46
C ALA A 201 -1.76 -14.81 21.05
N PRO A 202 -1.11 -15.95 20.76
CA PRO A 202 -1.60 -17.24 21.22
C PRO A 202 -1.48 -17.40 22.74
N SER A 203 -2.40 -18.14 23.35
CA SER A 203 -2.33 -18.54 24.75
C SER A 203 -1.24 -19.59 25.00
N SER A 204 -0.86 -19.79 26.26
CA SER A 204 0.10 -20.84 26.64
C SER A 204 -0.34 -22.24 26.22
N GLU A 205 -1.64 -22.53 26.27
CA GLU A 205 -2.22 -23.80 25.83
C GLU A 205 -2.12 -23.96 24.31
N GLU A 206 -2.45 -22.89 23.57
CA GLU A 206 -2.33 -22.88 22.10
C GLU A 206 -0.88 -23.09 21.66
N ILE A 207 0.06 -22.40 22.30
CA ILE A 207 1.51 -22.57 22.07
C ILE A 207 1.89 -24.02 22.36
N SER A 208 1.44 -24.57 23.50
CA SER A 208 1.74 -25.95 23.88
C SER A 208 1.23 -26.95 22.83
N LEU A 209 -0.02 -26.79 22.38
CA LEU A 209 -0.64 -27.69 21.41
C LEU A 209 0.07 -27.67 20.07
N ILE A 210 0.38 -26.47 19.54
CA ILE A 210 1.05 -26.34 18.23
C ILE A 210 2.52 -26.80 18.31
N VAL A 211 3.28 -26.34 19.29
CA VAL A 211 4.72 -26.62 19.37
C VAL A 211 4.98 -28.10 19.71
N SER A 212 4.17 -28.71 20.59
CA SER A 212 4.40 -30.10 21.01
C SER A 212 4.12 -31.13 19.91
N ASN A 213 3.29 -30.78 18.94
CA ASN A 213 2.86 -31.69 17.87
C ASN A 213 3.46 -31.36 16.50
N CYS A 214 4.20 -30.25 16.37
CA CYS A 214 4.79 -29.88 15.10
C CYS A 214 5.88 -30.89 14.68
N PRO A 215 5.77 -31.53 13.49
CA PRO A 215 6.70 -32.59 13.08
C PRO A 215 8.07 -32.07 12.61
N VAL A 216 8.25 -30.76 12.58
CA VAL A 216 9.48 -30.05 12.18
C VAL A 216 9.82 -29.06 13.30
N ALA A 217 11.09 -28.94 13.66
CA ALA A 217 11.48 -27.97 14.67
C ALA A 217 11.47 -26.55 14.09
N ILE A 218 10.71 -25.66 14.73
CA ILE A 218 10.69 -24.22 14.43
C ILE A 218 11.71 -23.56 15.37
N ASN A 219 12.74 -22.96 14.81
CA ASN A 219 13.84 -22.34 15.55
C ASN A 219 14.22 -21.00 14.91
N GLY A 220 15.26 -20.34 15.41
CA GLY A 220 15.69 -19.07 14.85
C GLY A 220 16.93 -18.49 15.49
N GLU A 221 17.45 -17.44 14.84
CA GLU A 221 18.51 -16.59 15.38
C GLU A 221 17.95 -15.72 16.53
N GLY A 222 18.78 -15.36 17.50
CA GLY A 222 18.40 -14.46 18.59
C GLY A 222 18.29 -13.01 18.08
N THR A 223 17.09 -12.61 17.62
CA THR A 223 16.90 -11.34 16.92
C THR A 223 16.79 -10.14 17.85
N GLU A 224 16.20 -10.31 19.04
CA GLU A 224 16.01 -9.21 20.00
C GLU A 224 17.12 -9.20 21.05
N GLU A 225 17.51 -8.02 21.55
CA GLU A 225 18.51 -7.90 22.62
C GLU A 225 18.03 -8.45 23.96
N ALA A 226 16.71 -8.57 24.15
CA ALA A 226 16.12 -9.14 25.34
C ALA A 226 16.44 -10.65 25.45
N GLU A 227 16.80 -11.07 26.66
CA GLU A 227 17.08 -12.47 27.00
C GLU A 227 15.91 -13.12 27.74
N ILE A 228 15.80 -14.43 27.59
CA ILE A 228 14.93 -15.27 28.41
C ILE A 228 15.50 -15.43 29.83
N SER A 229 14.59 -15.47 30.79
CA SER A 229 14.85 -15.69 32.20
C SER A 229 14.79 -17.18 32.57
N GLY A 230 13.80 -17.91 32.06
CA GLY A 230 13.64 -19.35 32.21
C GLY A 230 14.22 -20.13 31.03
N PHE A 231 14.51 -21.42 31.24
CA PHE A 231 14.91 -22.36 30.16
C PHE A 231 16.11 -21.90 29.31
N ARG A 232 17.16 -21.41 29.97
CA ARG A 232 18.45 -21.03 29.35
C ARG A 232 19.28 -22.26 28.98
N ASP A 233 20.18 -22.07 28.02
CA ASP A 233 21.23 -23.03 27.62
C ASP A 233 20.69 -24.42 27.22
N LEU A 234 19.52 -24.44 26.55
CA LEU A 234 18.93 -25.69 26.06
C LEU A 234 19.83 -26.31 24.97
N PRO A 235 20.10 -27.63 25.00
CA PRO A 235 21.08 -28.27 24.12
C PRO A 235 20.86 -28.09 22.60
N ARG A 236 19.62 -27.83 22.17
CA ARG A 236 19.22 -27.70 20.76
C ARG A 236 18.99 -26.25 20.33
N VAL A 237 19.12 -25.31 21.27
CA VAL A 237 18.94 -23.87 21.03
C VAL A 237 20.28 -23.18 21.23
N GLU A 238 20.72 -22.46 20.20
CA GLU A 238 22.06 -21.84 20.16
C GLU A 238 22.13 -20.46 20.84
N THR A 239 21.04 -19.98 21.43
CA THR A 239 20.94 -18.63 22.00
C THR A 239 19.98 -18.56 23.19
N ASN A 240 20.26 -17.63 24.11
CA ASN A 240 19.34 -17.24 25.20
C ASN A 240 18.56 -15.94 24.87
N ARG A 241 18.74 -15.37 23.68
CA ARG A 241 17.96 -14.23 23.20
C ARG A 241 16.63 -14.70 22.59
N ILE A 242 15.67 -13.79 22.52
CA ILE A 242 14.36 -14.05 21.89
C ILE A 242 14.53 -14.30 20.39
N ARG A 243 13.93 -15.38 19.89
CA ARG A 243 13.97 -15.76 18.48
C ARG A 243 12.74 -15.22 17.77
N GLY A 244 12.76 -13.94 17.39
CA GLY A 244 11.61 -13.25 16.80
C GLY A 244 11.07 -13.92 15.54
N GLY A 245 11.95 -14.46 14.69
CA GLY A 245 11.54 -15.23 13.51
C GLY A 245 10.71 -16.48 13.84
N ALA A 246 11.12 -17.24 14.86
CA ALA A 246 10.38 -18.40 15.34
C ALA A 246 9.04 -18.00 15.99
N CYS A 247 9.03 -16.94 16.78
CA CYS A 247 7.81 -16.40 17.41
C CYS A 247 6.77 -16.00 16.35
N LEU A 248 7.20 -15.34 15.27
CA LEU A 248 6.33 -14.98 14.15
C LEU A 248 5.73 -16.22 13.46
N VAL A 249 6.56 -17.21 13.14
CA VAL A 249 6.11 -18.41 12.44
C VAL A 249 5.09 -19.19 13.28
N ILE A 250 5.26 -19.26 14.60
CA ILE A 250 4.29 -19.93 15.48
C ILE A 250 3.00 -19.10 15.58
N ALA A 251 3.10 -17.82 15.95
CA ALA A 251 1.94 -17.00 16.27
C ALA A 251 1.16 -16.56 15.01
N ASP A 252 1.82 -15.85 14.09
CA ASP A 252 1.20 -15.27 12.90
C ASP A 252 1.09 -16.29 11.75
N GLY A 253 1.88 -17.35 11.79
CA GLY A 253 1.82 -18.48 10.85
C GLY A 253 0.92 -19.60 11.34
N MET A 254 1.46 -20.49 12.18
CA MET A 254 0.84 -21.76 12.57
C MET A 254 -0.51 -21.56 13.27
N CYS A 255 -0.59 -20.68 14.26
CA CYS A 255 -1.84 -20.43 15.01
C CYS A 255 -2.84 -19.62 14.16
N LEU A 256 -2.45 -18.43 13.68
CA LEU A 256 -3.35 -17.54 12.95
C LEU A 256 -3.85 -18.13 11.62
N LYS A 257 -3.01 -18.90 10.91
CA LYS A 257 -3.36 -19.48 9.59
C LYS A 257 -3.66 -20.98 9.65
N ALA A 258 -3.92 -21.55 10.84
CA ALA A 258 -4.37 -22.92 11.03
C ALA A 258 -5.49 -23.39 10.07
N PRO A 259 -6.57 -22.61 9.80
CA PRO A 259 -7.62 -23.03 8.86
C PRO A 259 -7.08 -23.27 7.44
N LYS A 260 -6.09 -22.48 7.02
CA LYS A 260 -5.49 -22.59 5.69
C LYS A 260 -4.56 -23.80 5.61
N ILE A 261 -3.82 -24.10 6.68
CA ILE A 261 -3.03 -25.34 6.80
C ILE A 261 -3.94 -26.56 6.67
N GLN A 262 -5.01 -26.62 7.47
CA GLN A 262 -5.99 -27.71 7.47
C GLN A 262 -6.55 -27.99 6.08
N LYS A 263 -6.91 -26.94 5.33
CA LYS A 263 -7.40 -27.06 3.96
C LYS A 263 -6.41 -27.81 3.06
N HIS A 264 -5.13 -27.45 3.09
CA HIS A 264 -4.11 -28.08 2.23
C HIS A 264 -3.74 -29.49 2.71
N VAL A 265 -3.62 -29.70 4.02
CA VAL A 265 -3.40 -31.02 4.63
C VAL A 265 -4.48 -32.01 4.20
N LYS A 266 -5.77 -31.62 4.30
CA LYS A 266 -6.90 -32.46 3.89
C LYS A 266 -6.92 -32.71 2.38
N LYS A 267 -6.69 -31.67 1.58
CA LYS A 267 -6.70 -31.77 0.10
C LYS A 267 -5.59 -32.68 -0.42
N LEU A 268 -4.41 -32.65 0.21
CA LEU A 268 -3.25 -33.44 -0.18
C LEU A 268 -3.15 -34.81 0.54
N GLY A 269 -4.05 -35.10 1.48
CA GLY A 269 -4.05 -36.34 2.26
C GLY A 269 -2.79 -36.52 3.12
N ILE A 270 -2.39 -35.47 3.84
CA ILE A 270 -1.18 -35.49 4.67
C ILE A 270 -1.53 -35.90 6.10
N ASP A 271 -1.12 -37.11 6.51
CA ASP A 271 -1.34 -37.60 7.88
C ASP A 271 -0.43 -36.89 8.91
N GLY A 272 -0.77 -36.92 10.20
CA GLY A 272 0.08 -36.40 11.29
C GLY A 272 -0.08 -34.91 11.57
N TRP A 273 -1.15 -34.30 11.05
CA TRP A 273 -1.53 -32.90 11.25
C TRP A 273 -2.89 -32.75 11.95
N GLU A 274 -3.40 -33.82 12.56
CA GLU A 274 -4.69 -33.87 13.26
C GLU A 274 -4.71 -32.91 14.47
N PHE A 275 -3.54 -32.51 14.98
CA PHE A 275 -3.43 -31.48 16.01
C PHE A 275 -3.93 -30.09 15.55
N ILE A 276 -3.93 -29.81 14.24
CA ILE A 276 -4.56 -28.59 13.70
C ILE A 276 -6.08 -28.70 13.75
N ASP A 277 -6.64 -29.89 13.51
CA ASP A 277 -8.08 -30.13 13.70
C ASP A 277 -8.45 -29.93 15.18
N ALA A 278 -7.67 -30.50 16.10
CA ALA A 278 -7.86 -30.31 17.54
C ALA A 278 -7.75 -28.83 17.94
N TYR A 279 -6.74 -28.10 17.44
CA TYR A 279 -6.56 -26.67 17.68
C TYR A 279 -7.78 -25.85 17.23
N LEU A 280 -8.30 -26.13 16.02
CA LEU A 280 -9.47 -25.43 15.49
C LEU A 280 -10.75 -25.78 16.25
N GLN A 281 -10.90 -27.01 16.72
CA GLN A 281 -12.01 -27.42 17.58
C GLN A 281 -11.98 -26.72 18.94
N GLU A 282 -10.83 -26.70 19.63
CA GLU A 282 -10.67 -25.97 20.89
C GLU A 282 -10.96 -24.48 20.74
N LYS A 283 -10.51 -23.88 19.63
CA LYS A 283 -10.77 -22.47 19.30
C LYS A 283 -12.25 -22.20 19.01
N ALA A 284 -12.97 -23.13 18.37
CA ALA A 284 -14.40 -23.00 18.13
C ALA A 284 -15.24 -23.11 19.41
N VAL A 285 -14.77 -23.88 20.40
CA VAL A 285 -15.42 -24.06 21.72
C VAL A 285 -15.15 -22.88 22.66
N ARG A 286 -14.07 -22.12 22.43
CA ARG A 286 -13.77 -20.85 23.11
C ARG A 286 -13.97 -19.68 22.14
N PRO A 287 -15.21 -19.34 21.74
CA PRO A 287 -15.43 -18.09 21.03
C PRO A 287 -14.94 -16.95 21.94
N GLU A 288 -13.97 -16.17 21.46
CA GLU A 288 -13.74 -14.84 22.01
C GLU A 288 -15.10 -14.12 22.04
N GLU A 289 -15.43 -13.49 23.16
CA GLU A 289 -16.60 -12.64 23.32
C GLU A 289 -16.60 -11.55 22.23
N THR A 290 -17.27 -11.83 21.11
CA THR A 290 -17.90 -10.85 20.20
C THR A 290 -18.49 -11.61 19.03
N LYS A 291 -19.71 -12.11 19.23
CA LYS A 291 -20.72 -12.32 18.19
C LYS A 291 -21.99 -12.78 18.89
N ASP A 292 -22.88 -11.83 19.16
CA ASP A 292 -24.31 -12.12 19.16
C ASP A 292 -25.13 -10.85 18.87
N GLU A 293 -26.14 -11.07 18.03
CA GLU A 293 -27.31 -10.24 17.69
C GLU A 293 -27.14 -8.99 16.81
N ALA A 294 -28.22 -8.68 16.09
CA ALA A 294 -28.30 -7.77 14.95
C ALA A 294 -27.81 -6.34 15.27
N GLY A 295 -26.61 -6.02 14.80
CA GLY A 295 -26.00 -4.70 14.95
C GLY A 295 -24.50 -4.87 15.11
N VAL A 296 -23.71 -4.43 14.13
CA VAL A 296 -22.26 -4.45 14.28
C VAL A 296 -21.88 -3.27 15.20
N GLU A 297 -21.78 -3.53 16.50
CA GLU A 297 -21.50 -2.53 17.55
C GLU A 297 -20.21 -1.72 17.29
N PRO A 298 -20.19 -0.41 17.57
CA PRO A 298 -18.99 0.42 17.45
C PRO A 298 -17.85 -0.08 18.34
N SER A 299 -16.62 -0.16 17.81
CA SER A 299 -15.47 -0.57 18.63
C SER A 299 -14.82 0.61 19.37
N GLU A 300 -14.79 0.56 20.71
CA GLU A 300 -14.19 1.63 21.56
C GLU A 300 -12.69 1.48 21.86
N VAL A 301 -12.05 0.38 21.44
CA VAL A 301 -10.69 -0.06 21.86
C VAL A 301 -9.55 0.89 21.43
N PHE A 302 -9.84 1.99 20.71
CA PHE A 302 -8.83 2.74 19.94
C PHE A 302 -8.44 4.13 20.46
N ILE A 303 -9.12 4.68 21.47
CA ILE A 303 -8.76 6.01 22.04
C ILE A 303 -7.42 5.95 22.80
N GLN A 304 -6.97 4.77 23.21
CA GLN A 304 -5.77 4.59 24.03
C GLN A 304 -4.43 4.84 23.30
N ASN A 305 -4.42 4.88 21.96
CA ASN A 305 -3.18 4.93 21.15
C ASN A 305 -3.08 6.15 20.21
N ILE A 306 -3.71 7.27 20.56
CA ILE A 306 -3.62 8.51 19.77
C ILE A 306 -2.24 9.13 19.96
N VAL A 307 -1.51 9.31 18.86
CA VAL A 307 -0.22 10.02 18.85
C VAL A 307 -0.48 11.52 18.79
N ALA A 308 0.24 12.31 19.60
CA ALA A 308 0.15 13.77 19.55
C ALA A 308 0.33 14.31 18.12
N GLY A 309 -0.50 15.29 17.74
CA GLY A 309 -0.50 15.88 16.39
C GLY A 309 -1.32 15.10 15.34
N ARG A 310 -2.00 14.01 15.71
CA ARG A 310 -2.90 13.26 14.82
C ARG A 310 -4.36 13.46 15.22
N PRO A 311 -5.15 14.27 14.49
CA PRO A 311 -6.54 14.54 14.85
C PRO A 311 -7.41 13.28 14.71
N VAL A 312 -8.35 13.13 15.65
CA VAL A 312 -9.49 12.23 15.50
C VAL A 312 -10.59 12.99 14.79
N LEU A 313 -10.86 12.65 13.54
CA LEU A 313 -11.85 13.39 12.74
C LEU A 313 -13.28 13.19 13.27
N CYS A 314 -13.65 11.96 13.63
CA CYS A 314 -14.97 11.65 14.17
C CYS A 314 -14.98 10.39 15.05
N HIS A 315 -16.03 10.29 15.88
CA HIS A 315 -16.36 9.09 16.65
C HIS A 315 -17.12 8.07 15.78
N PRO A 316 -17.03 6.77 16.11
CA PRO A 316 -17.69 5.74 15.31
C PRO A 316 -19.21 5.84 15.44
N SER A 317 -19.93 5.72 14.31
CA SER A 317 -21.40 5.74 14.24
C SER A 317 -22.09 6.97 14.87
N ARG A 318 -21.37 8.05 15.16
CA ARG A 318 -21.93 9.26 15.79
C ARG A 318 -22.42 10.26 14.73
N PRO A 319 -23.56 10.94 14.93
CA PRO A 319 -23.99 12.07 14.09
C PRO A 319 -22.86 13.10 13.89
N GLY A 320 -22.78 13.64 12.68
CA GLY A 320 -21.71 14.55 12.22
C GLY A 320 -20.43 13.88 11.70
N GLY A 321 -20.29 12.56 11.86
CA GLY A 321 -19.17 11.80 11.28
C GLY A 321 -19.25 11.60 9.76
N LEU A 322 -18.20 11.02 9.17
CA LEU A 322 -18.16 10.76 7.73
C LEU A 322 -19.17 9.70 7.31
N ARG A 323 -20.15 10.07 6.48
CA ARG A 323 -21.20 9.15 6.01
C ARG A 323 -20.65 8.16 5.00
N LEU A 324 -20.85 6.86 5.23
CA LEU A 324 -20.47 5.82 4.28
C LEU A 324 -21.27 5.97 2.98
N ARG A 325 -20.59 6.10 1.85
CA ARG A 325 -21.19 5.98 0.51
C ARG A 325 -20.46 4.91 -0.28
N TYR A 326 -21.20 4.00 -0.89
CA TYR A 326 -20.64 3.01 -1.79
C TYR A 326 -20.28 3.66 -3.13
N GLY A 327 -19.02 3.54 -3.54
CA GLY A 327 -18.60 3.91 -4.89
C GLY A 327 -17.11 3.78 -5.11
N ARG A 328 -16.72 3.85 -6.37
CA ARG A 328 -15.33 3.82 -6.79
C ARG A 328 -15.06 4.93 -7.81
N THR A 329 -14.07 5.78 -7.53
CA THR A 329 -13.56 6.76 -8.47
C THR A 329 -12.45 6.15 -9.33
N ARG A 330 -11.90 6.96 -10.25
CA ARG A 330 -10.70 6.60 -11.01
C ARG A 330 -9.47 6.36 -10.12
N ALA A 331 -9.49 6.89 -8.89
CA ALA A 331 -8.37 6.92 -7.94
C ALA A 331 -8.63 6.18 -6.61
N THR A 332 -9.67 5.34 -6.52
CA THR A 332 -9.96 4.54 -5.31
C THR A 332 -9.96 3.03 -5.58
N GLY A 333 -9.99 2.26 -4.50
CA GLY A 333 -9.80 0.80 -4.46
C GLY A 333 -8.39 0.45 -4.02
N LEU A 334 -8.12 -0.83 -3.74
CA LEU A 334 -6.83 -1.27 -3.19
C LEU A 334 -6.50 -0.50 -1.90
N ALA A 335 -7.47 -0.41 -0.99
CA ALA A 335 -7.49 0.39 0.24
C ALA A 335 -7.67 1.91 0.10
N ALA A 336 -7.51 2.51 -1.09
CA ALA A 336 -7.75 3.95 -1.25
C ALA A 336 -9.25 4.31 -1.19
N VAL A 337 -9.56 5.37 -0.45
CA VAL A 337 -10.91 5.91 -0.25
C VAL A 337 -11.00 7.35 -0.74
N ALA A 338 -12.20 7.91 -0.87
CA ALA A 338 -12.35 9.32 -1.27
C ALA A 338 -13.08 10.17 -0.24
N LEU A 339 -12.63 11.42 -0.11
CA LEU A 339 -13.32 12.49 0.61
C LEU A 339 -13.60 13.66 -0.32
N HIS A 340 -14.56 14.50 0.07
CA HIS A 340 -14.79 15.74 -0.64
C HIS A 340 -13.63 16.73 -0.39
N PRO A 341 -13.09 17.41 -1.42
CA PRO A 341 -12.02 18.40 -1.24
C PRO A 341 -12.36 19.54 -0.29
N ALA A 342 -13.63 19.93 -0.19
CA ALA A 342 -14.06 20.91 0.82
C ALA A 342 -13.84 20.39 2.24
N THR A 343 -14.17 19.13 2.52
CA THR A 343 -13.94 18.50 3.83
C THR A 343 -12.46 18.54 4.19
N MET A 344 -11.59 18.25 3.23
CA MET A 344 -10.13 18.29 3.41
C MET A 344 -9.64 19.69 3.85
N HIS A 345 -10.13 20.75 3.20
CA HIS A 345 -9.78 22.14 3.54
C HIS A 345 -10.42 22.63 4.85
N ILE A 346 -11.67 22.26 5.14
CA ILE A 346 -12.35 22.63 6.38
C ILE A 346 -11.71 21.96 7.61
N LEU A 347 -11.04 20.82 7.42
CA LEU A 347 -10.22 20.16 8.44
C LEU A 347 -8.81 20.73 8.55
N ASP A 348 -8.65 22.05 8.37
CA ASP A 348 -7.38 22.79 8.44
C ASP A 348 -6.23 22.17 7.62
N ASP A 349 -6.55 21.58 6.47
CA ASP A 349 -5.59 20.90 5.59
C ASP A 349 -4.80 19.75 6.26
N PHE A 350 -5.26 19.22 7.40
CA PHE A 350 -4.67 18.01 8.01
C PHE A 350 -4.81 16.78 7.13
N ILE A 351 -5.86 16.75 6.29
CA ILE A 351 -6.10 15.69 5.32
C ILE A 351 -5.78 16.22 3.94
N ALA A 352 -4.71 15.70 3.35
CA ALA A 352 -4.29 15.97 1.99
C ALA A 352 -4.39 14.70 1.12
N VAL A 353 -4.13 14.86 -0.18
CA VAL A 353 -4.14 13.75 -1.13
C VAL A 353 -3.00 12.80 -0.80
N GLY A 354 -3.32 11.57 -0.41
CA GLY A 354 -2.36 10.57 0.06
C GLY A 354 -2.25 10.45 1.58
N THR A 355 -2.89 11.34 2.36
CA THR A 355 -2.93 11.18 3.82
C THR A 355 -3.60 9.85 4.16
N GLN A 356 -2.94 9.03 4.99
CA GLN A 356 -3.48 7.80 5.52
C GLN A 356 -4.45 8.13 6.66
N ILE A 357 -5.69 7.68 6.53
CA ILE A 357 -6.66 7.62 7.63
C ILE A 357 -6.81 6.17 8.08
N LYS A 358 -6.94 5.94 9.40
CA LYS A 358 -7.36 4.62 9.89
C LYS A 358 -8.87 4.57 9.84
N THR A 359 -9.41 3.52 9.25
CA THR A 359 -10.85 3.29 9.22
C THR A 359 -11.23 2.25 10.26
N GLU A 360 -12.42 2.37 10.84
CA GLU A 360 -12.98 1.28 11.64
C GLU A 360 -13.43 0.11 10.74
N ARG A 361 -13.97 0.45 9.56
CA ARG A 361 -14.58 -0.49 8.60
C ARG A 361 -14.44 0.04 7.17
N PRO A 362 -14.47 -0.83 6.15
CA PRO A 362 -14.34 -2.30 6.24
C PRO A 362 -12.90 -2.75 6.51
N GLY A 363 -11.90 -1.91 6.18
CA GLY A 363 -10.48 -2.15 6.40
C GLY A 363 -9.90 -1.36 7.58
N LYS A 364 -8.60 -1.55 7.83
CA LYS A 364 -7.88 -0.90 8.95
C LYS A 364 -7.40 0.52 8.64
N ALA A 365 -7.12 0.80 7.37
CA ALA A 365 -6.63 2.08 6.90
C ALA A 365 -6.87 2.23 5.40
N GLY A 366 -6.84 3.48 4.95
CA GLY A 366 -6.91 3.84 3.54
C GLY A 366 -6.27 5.20 3.29
N ALA A 367 -5.61 5.35 2.15
CA ALA A 367 -5.13 6.64 1.68
C ALA A 367 -6.29 7.46 1.09
N VAL A 368 -6.36 8.74 1.44
CA VAL A 368 -7.42 9.65 0.97
C VAL A 368 -7.12 10.17 -0.42
N THR A 369 -8.13 10.14 -1.29
CA THR A 369 -8.15 10.78 -2.61
C THR A 369 -9.34 11.75 -2.73
N PRO A 370 -9.30 12.73 -3.64
CA PRO A 370 -10.40 13.69 -3.78
C PRO A 370 -11.55 13.14 -4.64
N CYS A 371 -12.78 13.41 -4.24
CA CYS A 371 -13.98 13.25 -5.06
C CYS A 371 -14.90 14.47 -4.88
N ASP A 372 -15.06 15.28 -5.92
CA ASP A 372 -15.87 16.51 -5.92
C ASP A 372 -17.35 16.28 -6.28
N ARG A 373 -17.75 15.01 -6.48
CA ARG A 373 -19.15 14.61 -6.77
C ARG A 373 -19.95 14.12 -5.57
N ILE A 374 -19.27 13.80 -4.47
CA ILE A 374 -19.91 13.41 -3.21
C ILE A 374 -20.21 14.64 -2.36
N GLU A 375 -21.03 14.50 -1.32
CA GLU A 375 -21.40 15.64 -0.48
C GLU A 375 -20.23 16.08 0.42
N GLY A 376 -20.00 17.39 0.46
CA GLY A 376 -19.04 18.03 1.37
C GLY A 376 -19.61 18.28 2.76
N PRO A 377 -18.91 19.08 3.60
CA PRO A 377 -19.29 19.30 4.98
C PRO A 377 -20.42 20.33 5.11
N LEU A 378 -21.17 20.22 6.21
CA LEU A 378 -22.12 21.23 6.67
C LEU A 378 -21.50 22.00 7.84
N VAL A 379 -21.45 23.33 7.77
CA VAL A 379 -20.74 24.16 8.74
C VAL A 379 -21.59 25.34 9.19
N VAL A 380 -21.44 25.70 10.46
CA VAL A 380 -21.97 26.94 11.02
C VAL A 380 -20.85 27.98 11.04
N LEU A 381 -21.08 29.11 10.38
CA LEU A 381 -20.11 30.21 10.31
C LEU A 381 -20.21 31.13 11.54
N ASP A 382 -19.23 32.01 11.70
CA ASP A 382 -19.24 33.07 12.73
C ASP A 382 -20.44 34.01 12.62
N THR A 383 -21.00 34.16 11.42
CA THR A 383 -22.25 34.91 11.18
C THR A 383 -23.49 34.24 11.79
N GLY A 384 -23.35 32.97 12.18
CA GLY A 384 -24.45 32.10 12.56
C GLY A 384 -25.13 31.41 11.37
N ASP A 385 -24.75 31.72 10.13
CA ASP A 385 -25.27 31.02 8.95
C ASP A 385 -24.88 29.54 9.00
N PHE A 386 -25.83 28.66 8.68
CA PHE A 386 -25.58 27.24 8.54
C PHE A 386 -25.61 26.87 7.06
N VAL A 387 -24.46 26.46 6.53
CA VAL A 387 -24.24 26.34 5.09
C VAL A 387 -23.64 25.00 4.71
N GLU A 388 -23.97 24.56 3.49
CA GLU A 388 -23.31 23.45 2.83
C GLU A 388 -22.12 23.95 2.02
N ILE A 389 -20.95 23.34 2.20
CA ILE A 389 -19.75 23.68 1.44
C ILE A 389 -19.53 22.63 0.34
N SER A 390 -19.93 22.98 -0.88
CA SER A 390 -19.94 22.05 -2.02
C SER A 390 -18.71 22.14 -2.92
N ASP A 391 -17.74 23.00 -2.63
CA ASP A 391 -16.52 23.12 -3.45
C ASP A 391 -15.29 23.60 -2.66
N ALA A 392 -14.10 23.26 -3.17
CA ALA A 392 -12.83 23.58 -2.53
C ALA A 392 -12.54 25.09 -2.45
N ALA A 393 -12.97 25.87 -3.45
CA ALA A 393 -12.70 27.32 -3.47
C ALA A 393 -13.52 28.03 -2.39
N THR A 394 -14.78 27.64 -2.21
CA THR A 394 -15.62 28.10 -1.10
C THR A 394 -15.03 27.67 0.23
N ALA A 395 -14.62 26.40 0.39
CA ALA A 395 -14.00 25.92 1.61
C ALA A 395 -12.80 26.77 2.06
N ARG A 396 -11.86 27.06 1.14
CA ARG A 396 -10.69 27.91 1.45
C ARG A 396 -11.06 29.33 1.88
N ARG A 397 -12.15 29.90 1.33
CA ARG A 397 -12.61 31.25 1.72
C ARG A 397 -13.22 31.27 3.11
N VAL A 398 -13.91 30.20 3.52
CA VAL A 398 -14.69 30.18 4.76
C VAL A 398 -14.02 29.43 5.90
N ALA A 399 -12.95 28.66 5.66
CA ALA A 399 -12.30 27.81 6.67
C ALA A 399 -11.98 28.58 7.96
N GLY A 400 -11.40 29.78 7.85
CA GLY A 400 -11.09 30.65 9.00
C GLY A 400 -12.29 31.31 9.69
N HIS A 401 -13.51 31.06 9.19
CA HIS A 401 -14.78 31.58 9.71
C HIS A 401 -15.74 30.45 10.14
N VAL A 402 -15.28 29.20 10.14
CA VAL A 402 -16.07 28.07 10.61
C VAL A 402 -16.04 28.03 12.14
N ARG A 403 -17.22 28.20 12.74
CA ARG A 403 -17.44 28.09 14.18
C ARG A 403 -17.69 26.66 14.61
N VAL A 404 -18.49 25.92 13.83
CA VAL A 404 -18.85 24.52 14.09
C VAL A 404 -18.87 23.75 12.79
N ILE A 405 -18.23 22.58 12.76
CA ILE A 405 -18.44 21.57 11.72
C ILE A 405 -19.57 20.67 12.22
N ALA A 406 -20.77 20.85 11.69
CA ALA A 406 -21.94 20.06 12.09
C ALA A 406 -21.88 18.64 11.49
N ASP A 407 -21.30 18.52 10.30
CA ASP A 407 -21.14 17.26 9.59
C ASP A 407 -19.95 17.31 8.63
N LEU A 408 -19.19 16.21 8.56
CA LEU A 408 -17.97 16.10 7.77
C LEU A 408 -18.19 15.79 6.27
N GLY A 409 -19.42 15.47 5.87
CA GLY A 409 -19.75 15.00 4.53
C GLY A 409 -19.61 13.49 4.38
N GLU A 410 -19.37 13.06 3.15
CA GLU A 410 -19.32 11.64 2.79
C GLU A 410 -17.89 11.10 2.68
N ILE A 411 -17.74 9.80 2.96
CA ILE A 411 -16.57 9.01 2.61
C ILE A 411 -16.97 7.93 1.61
N LEU A 412 -16.30 7.93 0.46
CA LEU A 412 -16.53 6.97 -0.60
C LEU A 412 -15.67 5.72 -0.39
N VAL A 413 -16.32 4.57 -0.24
CA VAL A 413 -15.68 3.27 -0.04
C VAL A 413 -16.13 2.29 -1.13
N PRO A 414 -15.21 1.71 -1.91
CA PRO A 414 -15.55 0.71 -2.93
C PRO A 414 -16.10 -0.59 -2.35
N PHE A 415 -16.96 -1.29 -3.09
CA PHE A 415 -17.43 -2.62 -2.72
C PHE A 415 -16.27 -3.61 -2.54
N GLY A 416 -15.24 -3.52 -3.40
CA GLY A 416 -14.07 -4.39 -3.34
C GLY A 416 -13.38 -4.42 -1.97
N GLU A 417 -13.43 -3.31 -1.22
CA GLU A 417 -12.85 -3.22 0.13
C GLU A 417 -13.60 -4.06 1.16
N PHE A 418 -14.92 -4.17 1.03
CA PHE A 418 -15.73 -5.06 1.88
C PHE A 418 -15.45 -6.53 1.54
N LEU A 419 -15.31 -6.84 0.25
CA LEU A 419 -15.01 -8.18 -0.24
C LEU A 419 -13.63 -8.65 0.24
N GLU A 420 -12.59 -7.82 0.07
CA GLU A 420 -11.23 -8.13 0.51
C GLU A 420 -11.15 -8.36 2.03
N ASN A 421 -11.68 -7.42 2.81
CA ASN A 421 -11.61 -7.49 4.26
C ASN A 421 -12.62 -8.50 4.85
N ASN A 422 -13.42 -9.15 4.00
CA ASN A 422 -14.48 -10.09 4.38
C ASN A 422 -15.40 -9.50 5.48
N HIS A 423 -15.72 -8.21 5.35
CA HIS A 423 -16.57 -7.47 6.26
C HIS A 423 -18.00 -7.46 5.72
N VAL A 424 -19.02 -7.60 6.59
CA VAL A 424 -20.43 -7.48 6.17
C VAL A 424 -20.71 -6.11 5.55
N LEU A 425 -21.63 -6.04 4.60
CA LEU A 425 -22.07 -4.76 4.08
C LEU A 425 -22.76 -3.95 5.18
N MET A 426 -22.69 -2.63 5.09
CA MET A 426 -23.25 -1.69 6.06
C MET A 426 -24.21 -0.75 5.33
N PRO A 427 -25.36 -0.39 5.91
CA PRO A 427 -26.29 0.54 5.27
C PRO A 427 -25.57 1.86 4.90
N GLY A 428 -25.47 2.14 3.61
CA GLY A 428 -24.83 3.35 3.08
C GLY A 428 -25.78 4.54 3.03
N ALA A 429 -25.24 5.72 2.68
CA ALA A 429 -26.01 6.90 2.39
C ALA A 429 -27.00 6.67 1.23
N PHE A 430 -28.20 7.24 1.34
CA PHE A 430 -29.17 7.23 0.24
C PHE A 430 -28.73 8.20 -0.84
N SER A 431 -27.91 7.71 -1.77
CA SER A 431 -27.18 8.53 -2.74
C SER A 431 -27.92 8.76 -4.05
N LEU A 432 -27.40 9.69 -4.86
CA LEU A 432 -27.92 9.95 -6.21
C LEU A 432 -27.88 8.69 -7.08
N GLU A 433 -26.82 7.89 -7.03
CA GLU A 433 -26.71 6.67 -7.85
C GLU A 433 -27.80 5.65 -7.50
N TRP A 434 -28.10 5.50 -6.20
CA TRP A 434 -29.17 4.63 -5.74
C TRP A 434 -30.54 5.16 -6.17
N TYR A 435 -30.82 6.45 -5.94
CA TYR A 435 -32.07 7.07 -6.40
C TYR A 435 -32.24 6.97 -7.92
N GLY A 436 -31.18 7.23 -8.69
CA GLY A 436 -31.18 7.11 -10.14
C GLY A 436 -31.44 5.69 -10.63
N ALA A 437 -30.98 4.67 -9.91
CA ALA A 437 -31.31 3.28 -10.21
C ALA A 437 -32.81 2.99 -9.97
N LEU A 438 -33.38 3.46 -8.85
CA LEU A 438 -34.82 3.34 -8.56
C LEU A 438 -35.69 4.10 -9.57
N LEU A 439 -35.31 5.34 -9.91
CA LEU A 439 -36.04 6.18 -10.85
C LEU A 439 -36.01 5.57 -12.26
N ARG A 440 -34.91 4.92 -12.65
CA ARG A 440 -34.78 4.24 -13.95
C ARG A 440 -35.74 3.06 -14.07
N GLU A 441 -36.03 2.34 -12.99
CA GLU A 441 -37.06 1.28 -12.99
C GLU A 441 -38.47 1.83 -13.25
N LYS A 442 -38.73 3.10 -12.92
CA LYS A 442 -40.02 3.76 -13.13
C LYS A 442 -40.14 4.46 -14.49
N LEU A 443 -39.08 5.14 -14.93
CA LEU A 443 -39.12 6.01 -16.11
C LEU A 443 -38.48 5.44 -17.39
N ALA A 444 -37.89 4.23 -17.33
CA ALA A 444 -37.10 3.59 -18.39
C ALA A 444 -35.83 4.37 -18.84
N ARG A 445 -35.90 5.69 -18.95
CA ARG A 445 -34.79 6.62 -19.18
C ARG A 445 -34.83 7.74 -18.15
N LEU A 446 -33.68 8.09 -17.59
CA LEU A 446 -33.55 9.20 -16.66
C LEU A 446 -33.64 10.54 -17.41
N PRO A 447 -34.47 11.51 -16.96
CA PRO A 447 -34.46 12.88 -17.46
C PRO A 447 -33.08 13.51 -17.26
N GLU A 448 -32.61 14.41 -18.14
CA GLU A 448 -31.26 15.00 -18.00
C GLU A 448 -31.07 15.79 -16.69
N SER A 449 -32.13 16.43 -16.21
CA SER A 449 -32.12 17.23 -14.97
C SER A 449 -32.34 16.42 -13.69
N TRP A 450 -32.41 15.09 -13.75
CA TRP A 450 -32.82 14.27 -12.59
C TRP A 450 -31.96 14.51 -11.34
N GLU A 451 -30.64 14.72 -11.49
CA GLU A 451 -29.72 14.99 -10.36
C GLU A 451 -29.95 16.38 -9.71
N THR A 452 -30.51 17.32 -10.47
CA THR A 452 -30.64 18.75 -10.10
C THR A 452 -32.08 19.23 -10.05
N VAL A 453 -33.01 18.28 -9.93
CA VAL A 453 -34.46 18.52 -9.86
C VAL A 453 -34.82 19.53 -8.76
N ASP A 454 -35.85 20.34 -8.98
CA ASP A 454 -36.39 21.25 -7.98
C ASP A 454 -37.23 20.51 -6.91
N ALA A 455 -37.55 21.19 -5.81
CA ALA A 455 -38.31 20.58 -4.71
C ALA A 455 -39.73 20.16 -5.14
N PRO A 456 -40.53 20.96 -5.88
CA PRO A 456 -41.85 20.55 -6.34
C PRO A 456 -41.81 19.26 -7.15
N GLN A 457 -40.89 19.15 -8.11
CA GLN A 457 -40.80 17.98 -8.97
C GLN A 457 -40.27 16.75 -8.21
N ALA A 458 -39.35 16.94 -7.26
CA ALA A 458 -38.90 15.85 -6.38
C ALA A 458 -40.06 15.27 -5.56
N ILE A 459 -40.91 16.13 -4.97
CA ILE A 459 -42.12 15.73 -4.24
C ILE A 459 -43.09 15.01 -5.18
N ALA A 460 -43.30 15.55 -6.38
CA ALA A 460 -44.21 14.97 -7.36
C ALA A 460 -43.77 13.54 -7.74
N TRP A 461 -42.50 13.31 -8.05
CA TRP A 461 -41.96 11.97 -8.31
C TRP A 461 -42.12 11.01 -7.14
N SER A 462 -41.84 11.48 -5.92
CA SER A 462 -42.00 10.65 -4.72
C SER A 462 -43.45 10.22 -4.50
N ARG A 463 -44.43 11.12 -4.73
CA ARG A 463 -45.86 10.81 -4.60
C ARG A 463 -46.39 9.95 -5.73
N GLU A 464 -46.06 10.28 -6.98
CA GLU A 464 -46.57 9.60 -8.16
C GLU A 464 -46.02 8.17 -8.28
N PHE A 465 -44.72 7.98 -8.03
CA PHE A 465 -44.05 6.70 -8.25
C PHE A 465 -43.79 5.90 -6.97
N GLY A 466 -44.14 6.47 -5.80
CA GLY A 466 -43.84 5.86 -4.49
C GLY A 466 -42.33 5.77 -4.21
N LEU A 467 -41.53 6.65 -4.81
CA LEU A 467 -40.09 6.68 -4.63
C LEU A 467 -39.73 7.41 -3.33
N PRO A 468 -38.65 6.99 -2.62
CA PRO A 468 -38.13 7.77 -1.51
C PRO A 468 -37.79 9.21 -1.92
N LEU A 469 -37.79 10.14 -0.97
CA LEU A 469 -37.43 11.53 -1.24
C LEU A 469 -36.05 11.65 -1.90
N HIS A 470 -35.95 12.47 -2.95
CA HIS A 470 -34.72 12.69 -3.70
C HIS A 470 -33.53 13.09 -2.79
N PRO A 471 -32.34 12.46 -2.91
CA PRO A 471 -31.18 12.68 -2.02
C PRO A 471 -30.81 14.15 -1.80
N ARG A 472 -30.86 14.97 -2.85
CA ARG A 472 -30.60 16.43 -2.82
C ARG A 472 -31.39 17.19 -1.74
N TYR A 473 -32.58 16.71 -1.39
CA TYR A 473 -33.48 17.31 -0.42
C TYR A 473 -33.65 16.47 0.84
N ASN A 474 -33.02 15.30 0.89
CA ASN A 474 -33.11 14.43 2.05
C ASN A 474 -32.33 15.04 3.22
N LEU A 475 -32.78 14.80 4.45
CA LEU A 475 -32.24 15.38 5.68
C LEU A 475 -31.94 14.28 6.70
N PHE A 476 -31.31 14.62 7.83
CA PHE A 476 -30.95 13.65 8.87
C PHE A 476 -32.12 13.31 9.80
N PHE A 477 -33.30 13.03 9.25
CA PHE A 477 -34.48 12.69 10.04
C PHE A 477 -34.24 11.48 10.95
N HIS A 478 -33.38 10.54 10.55
CA HIS A 478 -33.03 9.36 11.34
C HIS A 478 -32.14 9.66 12.56
N ASP A 479 -31.56 10.86 12.67
CA ASP A 479 -30.76 11.27 13.83
C ASP A 479 -31.59 11.95 14.93
N LEU A 480 -32.80 12.41 14.60
CA LEU A 480 -33.71 13.04 15.55
C LEU A 480 -34.69 12.00 16.09
N THR A 481 -35.13 12.19 17.33
CA THR A 481 -36.26 11.46 17.90
C THR A 481 -37.60 12.00 17.38
N VAL A 482 -38.65 11.18 17.47
CA VAL A 482 -40.01 11.62 17.12
C VAL A 482 -40.45 12.82 17.96
N GLU A 483 -40.02 12.93 19.23
CA GLU A 483 -40.36 14.06 20.09
C GLU A 483 -39.64 15.35 19.66
N GLU A 484 -38.37 15.27 19.26
CA GLU A 484 -37.67 16.42 18.66
C GLU A 484 -38.33 16.88 17.35
N LEU A 485 -38.79 15.92 16.52
CA LEU A 485 -39.51 16.25 15.28
C LEU A 485 -40.87 16.89 15.55
N LYS A 486 -41.62 16.42 16.55
CA LYS A 486 -42.86 17.07 17.01
C LYS A 486 -42.58 18.48 17.53
N ARG A 487 -41.50 18.65 18.30
CA ARG A 487 -41.08 19.95 18.81
C ARG A 487 -40.75 20.93 17.69
N LEU A 488 -39.96 20.50 16.70
CA LEU A 488 -39.64 21.30 15.52
C LEU A 488 -40.90 21.67 14.73
N ARG A 489 -41.81 20.71 14.57
CA ARG A 489 -43.11 20.92 13.92
C ARG A 489 -43.96 21.97 14.65
N ASP A 490 -44.09 21.88 15.96
CA ASP A 490 -44.87 22.83 16.78
C ASP A 490 -44.27 24.24 16.70
N LEU A 491 -42.94 24.37 16.83
CA LEU A 491 -42.23 25.64 16.70
C LEU A 491 -42.43 26.25 15.30
N THR A 492 -42.33 25.42 14.26
CA THR A 492 -42.52 25.86 12.87
C THR A 492 -43.94 26.36 12.63
N ALA A 493 -44.95 25.67 13.14
CA ALA A 493 -46.34 26.09 12.98
C ALA A 493 -46.70 27.33 13.81
N ALA A 494 -46.17 27.44 15.04
CA ALA A 494 -46.49 28.54 15.95
C ALA A 494 -45.80 29.86 15.58
N HIS A 495 -44.57 29.78 15.06
CA HIS A 495 -43.71 30.95 14.86
C HIS A 495 -43.21 31.13 13.42
N GLY A 496 -43.42 30.15 12.55
CA GLY A 496 -42.99 30.20 11.16
C GLY A 496 -43.93 31.01 10.26
N ARG A 497 -43.35 31.58 9.22
CA ARG A 497 -44.08 32.27 8.14
C ARG A 497 -43.43 32.04 6.80
N ILE A 498 -44.21 32.07 5.73
CA ILE A 498 -43.70 32.02 4.35
C ILE A 498 -43.60 33.45 3.81
N ALA A 499 -42.41 33.82 3.33
CA ALA A 499 -42.20 35.05 2.57
C ALA A 499 -41.33 34.73 1.34
N ASP A 500 -41.77 35.20 0.17
CA ASP A 500 -41.09 34.95 -1.11
C ASP A 500 -40.75 33.46 -1.37
N GLY A 501 -41.65 32.56 -0.96
CA GLY A 501 -41.48 31.11 -1.09
C GLY A 501 -40.47 30.49 -0.12
N ARG A 502 -40.03 31.22 0.91
CA ARG A 502 -39.04 30.79 1.90
C ARG A 502 -39.66 30.70 3.28
N LEU A 503 -39.27 29.68 4.04
CA LEU A 503 -39.65 29.58 5.45
C LEU A 503 -38.76 30.48 6.30
N ILE A 504 -39.41 31.34 7.08
CA ILE A 504 -38.76 32.21 8.06
C ILE A 504 -39.17 31.79 9.45
N LEU A 505 -38.19 31.63 10.34
CA LEU A 505 -38.37 31.26 11.74
C LEU A 505 -37.62 32.24 12.66
N PRO A 506 -37.99 32.35 13.94
CA PRO A 506 -37.19 33.04 14.94
C PRO A 506 -35.78 32.44 15.01
N GLY A 507 -34.78 33.30 15.15
CA GLY A 507 -33.39 32.91 15.31
C GLY A 507 -33.00 32.52 16.73
N ASP A 508 -33.92 31.95 17.49
CA ASP A 508 -33.69 31.45 18.84
C ASP A 508 -32.77 30.21 18.82
N GLU A 509 -32.18 29.85 19.96
CA GLU A 509 -31.22 28.75 20.08
C GLU A 509 -31.84 27.39 19.73
N GLU A 510 -33.03 27.08 20.26
CA GLU A 510 -33.70 25.79 20.06
C GLU A 510 -34.03 25.49 18.57
N PRO A 511 -34.67 26.39 17.79
CA PRO A 511 -34.85 26.19 16.35
C PRO A 511 -33.54 26.01 15.59
N ARG A 512 -32.48 26.76 15.96
CA ARG A 512 -31.17 26.66 15.31
C ARG A 512 -30.53 25.30 15.54
N GLU A 513 -30.53 24.81 16.78
CA GLU A 513 -29.96 23.50 17.13
C GLU A 513 -30.69 22.37 16.40
N LEU A 514 -32.03 22.37 16.42
CA LEU A 514 -32.83 21.36 15.72
C LEU A 514 -32.60 21.36 14.20
N LEU A 515 -32.51 22.54 13.57
CA LEU A 515 -32.23 22.64 12.13
C LEU A 515 -30.79 22.24 11.79
N VAL A 516 -29.82 22.52 12.66
CA VAL A 516 -28.42 22.07 12.51
C VAL A 516 -28.33 20.56 12.62
N HIS A 517 -28.94 19.95 13.64
CA HIS A 517 -28.99 18.48 13.79
C HIS A 517 -29.71 17.81 12.62
N LEU A 518 -30.80 18.40 12.13
CA LEU A 518 -31.53 17.89 10.98
C LEU A 518 -30.76 18.09 9.65
N GLY A 519 -29.77 19.00 9.63
CA GLY A 519 -28.95 19.28 8.45
C GLY A 519 -29.64 20.18 7.43
N VAL A 520 -30.47 21.15 7.88
CA VAL A 520 -31.18 22.12 7.04
C VAL A 520 -30.40 23.44 6.98
N PRO A 521 -29.70 23.77 5.87
CA PRO A 521 -29.02 25.04 5.74
C PRO A 521 -29.98 26.23 5.83
N TYR A 522 -29.56 27.27 6.55
CA TYR A 522 -30.30 28.52 6.72
C TYR A 522 -29.35 29.72 6.76
N ARG A 523 -29.89 30.90 6.46
CA ARG A 523 -29.20 32.19 6.63
C ARG A 523 -29.77 32.96 7.79
N VAL A 524 -28.92 33.66 8.54
CA VAL A 524 -29.32 34.56 9.61
C VAL A 524 -29.59 35.95 9.03
N ALA A 525 -30.77 36.49 9.28
CA ALA A 525 -31.17 37.83 8.87
C ALA A 525 -31.70 38.60 10.10
N GLY A 526 -30.82 39.34 10.77
CA GLY A 526 -31.16 40.02 12.02
C GLY A 526 -31.48 39.02 13.14
N GLN A 527 -32.72 39.00 13.61
CA GLN A 527 -33.20 38.08 14.64
C GLN A 527 -33.95 36.86 14.06
N GLU A 528 -34.00 36.72 12.74
CA GLU A 528 -34.69 35.62 12.05
C GLU A 528 -33.69 34.70 11.35
N ILE A 529 -34.13 33.48 11.08
CA ILE A 529 -33.45 32.53 10.18
C ILE A 529 -34.32 32.27 8.96
N VAL A 530 -33.67 32.16 7.80
CA VAL A 530 -34.31 31.97 6.50
C VAL A 530 -33.86 30.65 5.90
N VAL A 531 -34.79 29.72 5.76
CA VAL A 531 -34.60 28.45 5.05
C VAL A 531 -34.97 28.67 3.58
N GLU A 532 -34.03 28.39 2.68
CA GLU A 532 -34.23 28.58 1.24
C GLU A 532 -34.54 27.24 0.56
N ARG A 533 -33.50 26.43 0.29
CA ARG A 533 -33.57 25.21 -0.53
C ARG A 533 -34.59 24.17 -0.04
N HIS A 534 -34.77 24.03 1.27
CA HIS A 534 -35.53 22.94 1.87
C HIS A 534 -36.93 23.34 2.32
N THR A 535 -37.42 24.55 2.00
CA THR A 535 -38.70 25.07 2.50
C THR A 535 -39.86 24.10 2.30
N GLU A 536 -40.17 23.75 1.05
CA GLU A 536 -41.32 22.90 0.74
C GLU A 536 -41.22 21.50 1.34
N ILE A 537 -39.99 20.95 1.35
CA ILE A 537 -39.69 19.61 1.85
C ILE A 537 -39.84 19.55 3.36
N LEU A 538 -39.32 20.56 4.06
CA LEU A 538 -39.44 20.67 5.51
C LEU A 538 -40.91 20.79 5.91
N LEU A 539 -41.70 21.62 5.22
CA LEU A 539 -43.14 21.71 5.47
C LEU A 539 -43.85 20.38 5.22
N ALA A 540 -43.57 19.73 4.08
CA ALA A 540 -44.20 18.45 3.75
C ALA A 540 -43.89 17.36 4.80
N THR A 541 -42.62 17.22 5.18
CA THR A 541 -42.13 16.22 6.16
C THR A 541 -42.55 16.50 7.60
N LEU A 542 -42.81 17.76 7.95
CA LEU A 542 -43.43 18.14 9.23
C LEU A 542 -44.96 18.09 9.18
N GLY A 543 -45.57 17.80 8.01
CA GLY A 543 -47.02 17.76 7.85
C GLY A 543 -47.69 19.12 8.01
N ILE A 544 -47.00 20.18 7.60
CA ILE A 544 -47.46 21.56 7.65
C ILE A 544 -47.92 22.00 6.26
N GLU A 545 -49.10 22.59 6.19
CA GLU A 545 -49.65 23.17 4.96
C GLU A 545 -49.61 24.71 5.08
N SER A 546 -49.35 25.36 3.95
CA SER A 546 -49.32 26.83 3.86
C SER A 546 -50.58 27.31 3.14
N GLU A 547 -51.42 28.04 3.85
CA GLU A 547 -52.57 28.76 3.31
C GLU A 547 -52.31 30.27 3.43
N GLY A 548 -51.66 30.86 2.43
CA GLY A 548 -51.20 32.25 2.52
C GLY A 548 -50.08 32.42 3.56
N PRO A 549 -50.12 33.44 4.45
CA PRO A 549 -49.08 33.65 5.47
C PRO A 549 -49.17 32.69 6.66
N SER A 550 -50.27 31.95 6.83
CA SER A 550 -50.50 31.04 7.95
C SER A 550 -50.05 29.61 7.65
N LEU A 551 -49.52 28.95 8.69
CA LEU A 551 -49.08 27.56 8.68
C LEU A 551 -50.03 26.71 9.53
N THR A 552 -50.58 25.65 8.96
CA THR A 552 -51.52 24.74 9.64
C THR A 552 -50.95 23.33 9.71
N MET A 553 -51.12 22.67 10.86
CA MET A 553 -50.58 21.32 11.08
C MET A 553 -51.63 20.24 10.79
N ARG A 554 -51.26 19.23 10.00
CA ARG A 554 -52.04 17.98 9.88
C ARG A 554 -51.87 17.12 11.12
N PRO A 555 -52.83 16.25 11.50
CA PRO A 555 -52.69 15.38 12.67
C PRO A 555 -51.38 14.58 12.67
N ALA A 556 -50.72 14.47 13.82
CA ALA A 556 -49.50 13.70 13.95
C ALA A 556 -49.81 12.19 13.91
N PRO A 557 -49.07 11.39 13.13
CA PRO A 557 -49.20 9.94 13.15
C PRO A 557 -48.66 9.33 14.45
N VAL A 558 -49.10 8.11 14.74
CA VAL A 558 -48.56 7.29 15.84
C VAL A 558 -47.42 6.44 15.28
N ALA A 559 -46.19 6.89 15.51
CA ALA A 559 -44.97 6.18 15.12
C ALA A 559 -43.86 6.42 16.15
N THR A 560 -43.00 5.42 16.35
CA THR A 560 -41.80 5.51 17.21
C THR A 560 -40.51 5.68 16.39
N ASP A 561 -40.53 5.24 15.13
CA ASP A 561 -39.44 5.43 14.18
C ASP A 561 -39.58 6.83 13.52
N PRO A 562 -38.56 7.69 13.62
CA PRO A 562 -38.53 9.02 13.00
C PRO A 562 -38.80 9.00 11.49
N LEU A 563 -38.24 8.04 10.75
CA LEU A 563 -38.41 7.93 9.30
C LEU A 563 -39.84 7.55 8.93
N VAL A 564 -40.45 6.63 9.69
CA VAL A 564 -41.87 6.27 9.53
C VAL A 564 -42.75 7.48 9.83
N PHE A 565 -42.46 8.22 10.91
CA PHE A 565 -43.20 9.41 11.31
C PHE A 565 -43.21 10.48 10.20
N VAL A 566 -42.04 10.86 9.67
CA VAL A 566 -41.95 11.88 8.62
C VAL A 566 -42.48 11.39 7.27
N SER A 567 -42.35 10.09 6.95
CA SER A 567 -42.89 9.53 5.71
C SER A 567 -44.42 9.57 5.69
N GLN A 568 -45.06 9.23 6.82
CA GLN A 568 -46.52 9.30 6.96
C GLN A 568 -47.04 10.74 6.92
N LEU A 569 -46.33 11.69 7.53
CA LEU A 569 -46.63 13.11 7.39
C LEU A 569 -46.49 13.55 5.93
N ALA A 570 -45.35 13.31 5.28
CA ALA A 570 -45.08 13.75 3.92
C ALA A 570 -46.03 13.17 2.86
N GLY A 571 -46.55 11.96 3.12
CA GLY A 571 -47.33 11.18 2.16
C GLY A 571 -46.46 10.49 1.11
N PHE A 572 -45.17 10.33 1.38
CA PHE A 572 -44.21 9.62 0.54
C PHE A 572 -43.04 9.08 1.38
N PRO A 573 -42.32 8.04 0.92
CA PRO A 573 -41.23 7.45 1.71
C PRO A 573 -40.04 8.41 1.90
N VAL A 574 -39.41 8.37 3.07
CA VAL A 574 -38.15 9.05 3.39
C VAL A 574 -37.17 8.00 3.88
N LYS A 575 -35.97 7.95 3.28
CA LYS A 575 -34.89 7.03 3.69
C LYS A 575 -33.90 7.73 4.60
N ALA A 576 -33.19 6.97 5.43
CA ALA A 576 -32.04 7.48 6.18
C ALA A 576 -31.02 8.07 5.21
N ARG A 577 -30.60 9.32 5.44
CA ARG A 577 -29.63 10.00 4.56
C ARG A 577 -28.23 9.41 4.66
N GLY A 578 -27.82 8.99 5.85
CA GLY A 578 -26.48 8.49 6.14
C GLY A 578 -26.44 7.68 7.44
N PRO A 579 -27.04 6.47 7.45
CA PRO A 579 -27.19 5.68 8.67
C PRO A 579 -25.85 5.19 9.24
N THR A 580 -24.86 4.89 8.39
CA THR A 580 -23.52 4.48 8.83
C THR A 580 -22.53 5.64 8.76
N ARG A 581 -21.85 5.94 9.88
CA ARG A 581 -20.69 6.86 9.92
C ARG A 581 -19.39 6.11 10.17
N ILE A 582 -18.42 6.30 9.28
CA ILE A 582 -17.10 5.68 9.37
C ILE A 582 -16.18 6.58 10.18
N ARG A 583 -15.66 6.04 11.28
CA ARG A 583 -14.56 6.68 12.01
C ARG A 583 -13.29 6.72 11.15
N ALA A 584 -12.61 7.87 11.15
CA ALA A 584 -11.43 8.10 10.32
C ALA A 584 -10.32 8.96 10.99
N PRO A 585 -9.67 8.57 12.10
CA PRO A 585 -8.54 9.34 12.61
C PRO A 585 -7.39 9.38 11.60
N MET A 586 -6.71 10.53 11.54
CA MET A 586 -5.50 10.68 10.75
C MET A 586 -4.40 9.77 11.31
N ALA A 587 -3.67 9.08 10.44
CA ALA A 587 -2.49 8.31 10.79
C ALA A 587 -1.23 8.97 10.21
N ARG A 588 -0.82 8.61 9.00
CA ARG A 588 0.41 9.14 8.40
C ARG A 588 0.08 10.20 7.36
N PRO A 589 0.80 11.34 7.32
CA PRO A 589 0.70 12.24 6.19
C PRO A 589 1.26 11.57 4.93
N GLU A 590 0.92 12.13 3.78
CA GLU A 590 1.53 11.83 2.51
C GLU A 590 3.02 12.19 2.50
N LYS A 591 3.77 11.59 1.58
CA LYS A 591 5.22 11.77 1.47
C LYS A 591 5.65 11.87 0.02
N SER A 592 6.53 12.83 -0.24
CA SER A 592 7.27 12.98 -1.50
C SER A 592 8.66 13.52 -1.17
N ALA A 593 9.66 12.64 -1.02
CA ALA A 593 10.99 13.05 -0.56
C ALA A 593 12.12 12.13 -1.06
N PRO A 594 13.34 12.66 -1.27
CA PRO A 594 14.51 11.85 -1.55
C PRO A 594 14.79 10.86 -0.41
N ARG A 595 15.11 9.60 -0.74
CA ARG A 595 15.48 8.60 0.25
C ARG A 595 16.91 8.84 0.73
N LYS A 596 17.04 9.43 1.91
CA LYS A 596 18.34 9.75 2.52
C LYS A 596 18.68 8.75 3.62
N MET A 597 19.91 8.23 3.59
CA MET A 597 20.49 7.56 4.77
C MET A 597 20.73 8.60 5.89
N GLN A 598 20.97 8.14 7.11
CA GLN A 598 21.29 9.01 8.24
C GLN A 598 22.70 8.71 8.77
N PRO A 599 23.64 9.68 8.70
CA PRO A 599 23.67 10.88 7.84
C PRO A 599 23.58 10.55 6.34
N ALA A 600 23.21 11.53 5.50
CA ALA A 600 22.99 11.36 4.06
C ALA A 600 24.31 11.46 3.26
N PRO A 601 24.87 10.35 2.75
CA PRO A 601 26.10 10.38 2.00
C PRO A 601 25.85 10.71 0.52
N HIS A 602 26.88 11.25 -0.11
CA HIS A 602 27.01 11.36 -1.56
C HIS A 602 27.85 10.20 -2.14
N SER A 603 28.72 9.60 -1.32
CA SER A 603 29.64 8.53 -1.74
C SER A 603 29.69 7.38 -0.74
N LEU A 604 29.66 6.14 -1.25
CA LEU A 604 29.95 4.93 -0.47
C LEU A 604 31.47 4.69 -0.37
N PHE A 605 32.19 5.68 0.15
CA PHE A 605 33.63 5.61 0.40
C PHE A 605 33.92 5.75 1.90
N PRO A 606 34.70 4.86 2.52
CA PRO A 606 34.96 4.91 3.96
C PRO A 606 36.02 5.96 4.30
N ILE A 607 35.70 6.88 5.22
CA ILE A 607 36.63 7.91 5.71
C ILE A 607 36.94 7.82 7.21
N GLY A 608 36.42 6.80 7.90
CA GLY A 608 36.59 6.66 9.34
C GLY A 608 36.02 7.87 10.09
N HIS A 609 36.74 8.31 11.11
CA HIS A 609 36.39 9.49 11.92
C HIS A 609 37.07 10.78 11.41
N GLU A 610 37.91 10.70 10.38
CA GLU A 610 38.73 11.82 9.90
C GLU A 610 37.91 12.91 9.21
N GLY A 611 36.68 12.60 8.76
CA GLY A 611 35.74 13.58 8.20
C GLY A 611 34.91 14.35 9.23
N GLY A 612 35.22 14.21 10.52
CA GLY A 612 34.45 14.83 11.60
C GLY A 612 32.99 14.35 11.71
N PRO A 613 32.16 15.02 12.52
CA PRO A 613 30.76 14.63 12.74
C PRO A 613 29.90 14.64 11.46
N GLN A 614 30.23 15.52 10.52
CA GLN A 614 29.51 15.67 9.25
C GLN A 614 29.99 14.70 8.16
N ARG A 615 31.06 13.94 8.41
CA ARG A 615 31.66 12.97 7.49
C ARG A 615 32.09 13.59 6.16
N LEU A 616 32.75 14.74 6.21
CA LEU A 616 33.21 15.48 5.04
C LEU A 616 34.51 14.89 4.48
N LEU A 617 34.50 14.59 3.18
CA LEU A 617 35.63 14.01 2.46
C LEU A 617 36.83 14.98 2.43
N VAL A 618 36.59 16.29 2.24
CA VAL A 618 37.65 17.31 2.18
C VAL A 618 38.40 17.41 3.50
N GLN A 619 37.69 17.32 4.62
CA GLN A 619 38.30 17.32 5.94
C GLN A 619 39.18 16.09 6.15
N ALA A 620 38.71 14.90 5.74
CA ALA A 620 39.50 13.67 5.80
C ALA A 620 40.72 13.73 4.88
N ALA A 621 40.57 14.30 3.67
CA ALA A 621 41.65 14.41 2.69
C ALA A 621 42.78 15.33 3.17
N ALA A 622 42.52 16.29 4.07
CA ALA A 622 43.56 17.13 4.68
C ALA A 622 44.58 16.35 5.52
N LYS A 623 44.30 15.09 5.88
CA LYS A 623 45.25 14.17 6.52
C LYS A 623 46.22 13.51 5.56
N GLU A 624 46.09 13.77 4.25
CA GLU A 624 46.77 13.11 3.13
C GLU A 624 46.47 11.61 3.01
N THR A 625 46.78 10.85 4.05
CA THR A 625 46.55 9.40 4.17
C THR A 625 45.64 9.10 5.36
N ILE A 626 44.67 8.21 5.17
CA ILE A 626 43.80 7.72 6.24
C ILE A 626 43.92 6.21 6.38
N GLU A 627 43.60 5.68 7.56
CA GLU A 627 43.44 4.24 7.78
C GLU A 627 41.95 3.89 7.71
N ALA A 628 41.58 2.98 6.81
CA ALA A 628 40.20 2.50 6.70
C ALA A 628 40.17 1.01 6.37
N GLU A 629 39.10 0.34 6.78
CA GLU A 629 38.87 -1.05 6.46
C GLU A 629 38.19 -1.17 5.09
N VAL A 630 38.93 -1.70 4.12
CA VAL A 630 38.49 -1.84 2.73
C VAL A 630 38.87 -3.20 2.16
N GLY A 631 38.10 -3.68 1.20
CA GLY A 631 38.36 -4.92 0.48
C GLY A 631 39.71 -4.89 -0.22
N LEU A 632 40.53 -5.94 -0.04
CA LEU A 632 41.71 -6.13 -0.88
C LEU A 632 41.27 -6.58 -2.28
N ARG A 633 41.76 -5.90 -3.31
CA ARG A 633 41.51 -6.22 -4.71
C ARG A 633 42.83 -6.40 -5.45
N ILE A 634 42.86 -7.28 -6.45
CA ILE A 634 44.06 -7.55 -7.26
C ILE A 634 43.75 -7.23 -8.71
N CYS A 635 44.57 -6.40 -9.35
CA CYS A 635 44.44 -6.09 -10.76
C CYS A 635 44.67 -7.34 -11.63
N SER A 636 43.71 -7.65 -12.51
CA SER A 636 43.84 -8.77 -13.45
C SER A 636 44.91 -8.54 -14.52
N SER A 637 45.27 -7.29 -14.80
CA SER A 637 46.25 -6.94 -15.84
C SER A 637 47.70 -6.87 -15.34
N CYS A 638 47.95 -6.27 -14.17
CA CYS A 638 49.32 -6.06 -13.66
C CYS A 638 49.61 -6.70 -12.29
N GLY A 639 48.63 -7.37 -11.67
CA GLY A 639 48.80 -8.02 -10.36
C GLY A 639 48.94 -7.07 -9.15
N LYS A 640 48.88 -5.74 -9.36
CA LYS A 640 48.94 -4.75 -8.27
C LYS A 640 47.80 -4.96 -7.27
N ARG A 641 48.15 -4.96 -5.98
CA ARG A 641 47.20 -4.90 -4.87
C ARG A 641 46.61 -3.50 -4.78
N TRP A 642 45.29 -3.42 -4.71
CA TRP A 642 44.53 -2.17 -4.75
C TRP A 642 43.23 -2.31 -3.96
N PHE A 643 42.44 -1.25 -3.87
CA PHE A 643 41.15 -1.25 -3.16
C PHE A 643 39.97 -0.75 -4.01
N LEU A 644 40.23 0.00 -5.10
CA LEU A 644 39.18 0.43 -6.05
C LEU A 644 38.99 -0.58 -7.19
N PRO A 645 37.81 -0.61 -7.84
CA PRO A 645 37.58 -1.49 -8.99
C PRO A 645 38.51 -1.25 -10.18
N LYS A 646 38.95 0.00 -10.39
CA LYS A 646 39.92 0.35 -11.43
C LYS A 646 41.32 0.57 -10.88
N CYS A 647 42.30 -0.12 -11.45
CA CYS A 647 43.70 0.04 -11.12
C CYS A 647 44.30 1.29 -11.78
N SER A 648 45.40 1.80 -11.23
CA SER A 648 46.18 2.89 -11.82
C SER A 648 46.75 2.57 -13.21
N CYS A 649 46.89 1.29 -13.58
CA CYS A 649 47.28 0.89 -14.95
C CYS A 649 46.09 0.85 -15.94
N GLY A 650 44.87 1.12 -15.47
CA GLY A 650 43.64 1.03 -16.25
C GLY A 650 42.94 -0.33 -16.20
N GLY A 651 43.60 -1.39 -15.75
CA GLY A 651 43.01 -2.73 -15.63
C GLY A 651 41.98 -2.85 -14.48
N HIS A 652 41.03 -3.77 -14.62
CA HIS A 652 40.02 -4.06 -13.59
C HIS A 652 40.62 -4.89 -12.44
N THR A 653 40.14 -4.68 -11.22
CA THR A 653 40.60 -5.39 -10.02
C THR A 653 39.52 -6.35 -9.52
N LEU A 654 39.93 -7.51 -9.01
CA LEU A 654 39.02 -8.53 -8.46
C LEU A 654 39.20 -8.64 -6.95
N SER A 655 38.10 -8.78 -6.22
CA SER A 655 38.11 -8.95 -4.76
C SER A 655 38.85 -10.23 -4.34
N ARG A 656 39.75 -10.14 -3.35
CA ARG A 656 40.57 -11.24 -2.82
C ARG A 656 40.80 -11.09 -1.32
N ASN A 657 40.82 -12.19 -0.58
CA ASN A 657 41.24 -12.27 0.85
C ASN A 657 40.45 -11.43 1.87
N GLY A 658 39.22 -11.02 1.54
CA GLY A 658 38.35 -10.28 2.45
C GLY A 658 38.83 -8.85 2.78
N PRO A 659 38.08 -8.12 3.61
CA PRO A 659 38.46 -6.78 4.04
C PRO A 659 39.67 -6.78 4.97
N ALA A 660 40.51 -5.75 4.84
CA ALA A 660 41.63 -5.49 5.73
C ALA A 660 41.76 -3.99 5.98
N ARG A 661 42.38 -3.61 7.10
CA ARG A 661 42.78 -2.21 7.31
C ARG A 661 43.93 -1.85 6.38
N GLN A 662 43.76 -0.77 5.63
CA GLN A 662 44.73 -0.31 4.64
C GLN A 662 44.95 1.19 4.78
N HIS A 663 46.17 1.64 4.50
CA HIS A 663 46.49 3.06 4.37
C HIS A 663 46.07 3.54 2.98
N ILE A 664 45.12 4.48 2.96
CA ILE A 664 44.53 5.03 1.73
C ILE A 664 45.10 6.44 1.52
N PRO A 665 45.81 6.72 0.41
CA PRO A 665 46.29 8.06 0.07
C PRO A 665 45.14 8.94 -0.43
N LEU A 666 44.22 9.29 0.48
CA LEU A 666 42.93 9.91 0.17
C LEU A 666 43.08 11.23 -0.62
N ALA A 667 44.07 12.07 -0.30
CA ALA A 667 44.31 13.31 -1.04
C ALA A 667 44.63 13.07 -2.52
N GLU A 668 45.48 12.07 -2.82
CA GLU A 668 45.83 11.72 -4.19
C GLU A 668 44.64 11.11 -4.94
N VAL A 669 43.88 10.24 -4.27
CA VAL A 669 42.68 9.61 -4.84
C VAL A 669 41.63 10.68 -5.17
N LEU A 670 41.40 11.64 -4.27
CA LEU A 670 40.48 12.75 -4.49
C LEU A 670 40.93 13.65 -5.64
N ARG A 671 42.21 14.05 -5.67
CA ARG A 671 42.76 14.86 -6.76
C ARG A 671 42.60 14.17 -8.12
N THR A 672 42.95 12.89 -8.19
CA THR A 672 42.81 12.10 -9.42
C THR A 672 41.35 12.01 -9.88
N ALA A 673 40.42 11.87 -8.93
CA ALA A 673 38.99 11.83 -9.21
C ALA A 673 38.49 13.18 -9.74
N LEU A 674 38.89 14.30 -9.14
CA LEU A 674 38.57 15.67 -9.57
C LEU A 674 39.08 15.95 -10.99
N ASP A 675 40.35 15.64 -11.25
CA ASP A 675 40.96 15.83 -12.57
C ASP A 675 40.22 15.03 -13.64
N ARG A 676 39.82 13.79 -13.33
CA ARG A 676 39.09 12.91 -14.25
C ARG A 676 37.71 13.44 -14.60
N VAL A 677 36.96 13.96 -13.62
CA VAL A 677 35.61 14.52 -13.85
C VAL A 677 35.63 16.00 -14.23
N GLY A 678 36.82 16.60 -14.34
CA GLY A 678 37.00 18.00 -14.75
C GLY A 678 36.46 19.02 -13.75
N GLU A 679 36.47 18.70 -12.45
CA GLU A 679 35.97 19.60 -11.39
C GLU A 679 37.15 20.30 -10.69
N PRO A 680 37.24 21.64 -10.72
CA PRO A 680 38.44 22.36 -10.28
C PRO A 680 38.61 22.37 -8.76
N LYS A 681 37.53 22.16 -8.00
CA LYS A 681 37.53 22.13 -6.54
C LYS A 681 36.57 21.05 -6.04
N PRO A 682 36.89 20.37 -4.92
CA PRO A 682 35.97 19.41 -4.34
C PRO A 682 34.73 20.10 -3.77
N PRO A 683 33.51 19.65 -4.15
CA PRO A 683 32.29 20.05 -3.44
C PRO A 683 32.25 19.46 -2.02
N ASP A 684 31.25 19.85 -1.23
CA ASP A 684 31.01 19.31 0.11
C ASP A 684 30.51 17.86 0.06
N ILE A 685 31.44 16.94 -0.18
CA ILE A 685 31.16 15.51 -0.31
C ILE A 685 31.07 14.89 1.08
N LYS A 686 29.89 14.34 1.37
CA LYS A 686 29.64 13.50 2.55
C LYS A 686 29.89 12.04 2.19
N ALA A 687 30.76 11.37 2.92
CA ALA A 687 31.08 9.96 2.70
C ALA A 687 30.59 9.09 3.86
N VAL A 688 30.83 7.78 3.81
CA VAL A 688 30.45 6.86 4.89
C VAL A 688 31.58 6.74 5.91
N GLN A 689 31.23 6.53 7.18
CA GLN A 689 32.24 6.29 8.22
C GLN A 689 32.98 4.96 7.99
N GLY A 690 32.27 3.94 7.52
CA GLY A 690 32.82 2.63 7.19
C GLY A 690 31.89 1.85 6.27
N MET A 691 32.46 0.88 5.55
CA MET A 691 31.68 0.01 4.68
C MET A 691 30.97 -1.07 5.49
N ILE A 692 29.69 -1.27 5.21
CA ILE A 692 28.84 -2.29 5.84
C ILE A 692 28.69 -3.57 5.00
N SER A 693 29.28 -3.57 3.81
CA SER A 693 29.17 -4.67 2.86
C SER A 693 30.21 -5.76 3.10
N LYS A 694 29.91 -6.98 2.63
CA LYS A 694 30.75 -8.17 2.83
C LYS A 694 32.17 -7.99 2.30
N THR A 695 32.29 -7.42 1.10
CA THR A 695 33.60 -7.22 0.46
C THR A 695 34.24 -5.89 0.84
N LYS A 696 33.51 -4.99 1.53
CA LYS A 696 33.93 -3.62 1.84
C LYS A 696 34.59 -2.90 0.64
N THR A 697 34.05 -3.12 -0.57
CA THR A 697 34.55 -2.47 -1.80
C THR A 697 34.05 -1.02 -1.83
N PRO A 698 34.94 0.00 -1.79
CA PRO A 698 34.52 1.39 -1.88
C PRO A 698 33.99 1.74 -3.27
N GLU A 699 33.03 2.66 -3.31
CA GLU A 699 32.58 3.30 -4.55
C GLU A 699 33.64 4.31 -5.06
N PRO A 700 33.87 4.43 -6.39
CA PRO A 700 34.74 5.48 -6.94
C PRO A 700 34.30 6.89 -6.52
N LEU A 701 35.27 7.73 -6.12
CA LEU A 701 34.99 9.10 -5.63
C LEU A 701 34.39 10.00 -6.71
N GLU A 702 34.63 9.71 -7.99
CA GLU A 702 34.05 10.43 -9.13
C GLU A 702 32.52 10.46 -9.05
N LYS A 703 31.89 9.33 -8.67
CA LYS A 703 30.44 9.28 -8.47
C LYS A 703 30.03 10.18 -7.31
N GLY A 704 30.77 10.16 -6.21
CA GLY A 704 30.55 11.03 -5.05
C GLY A 704 30.64 12.53 -5.35
N ILE A 705 31.65 12.93 -6.13
CA ILE A 705 31.84 14.31 -6.59
C ILE A 705 30.64 14.76 -7.43
N LEU A 706 30.26 13.96 -8.43
CA LEU A 706 29.15 14.30 -9.32
C LEU A 706 27.81 14.30 -8.58
N ARG A 707 27.58 13.39 -7.63
CA ARG A 707 26.36 13.43 -6.80
C ARG A 707 26.27 14.70 -5.96
N ALA A 708 27.38 15.11 -5.34
CA ALA A 708 27.42 16.35 -4.55
C ALA A 708 27.21 17.60 -5.42
N LYS A 709 27.78 17.63 -6.64
CA LYS A 709 27.55 18.70 -7.63
C LYS A 709 26.07 18.89 -7.96
N HIS A 710 25.32 17.80 -8.05
CA HIS A 710 23.90 17.80 -8.42
C HIS A 710 22.93 17.77 -7.21
N ASP A 711 23.43 17.90 -5.97
CA ASP A 711 22.64 17.78 -4.73
C ASP A 711 21.72 16.55 -4.71
N ILE A 712 22.30 15.38 -4.96
CA ILE A 712 21.63 14.08 -4.87
C ILE A 712 22.37 13.13 -3.92
N TYR A 713 21.67 12.16 -3.36
CA TYR A 713 22.17 11.30 -2.29
C TYR A 713 22.15 9.83 -2.69
N VAL A 714 23.19 9.10 -2.29
CA VAL A 714 23.32 7.67 -2.56
C VAL A 714 22.67 6.85 -1.44
N PHE A 715 21.98 5.78 -1.81
CA PHE A 715 21.47 4.78 -0.87
C PHE A 715 22.47 3.61 -0.69
N LYS A 716 22.19 2.71 0.24
CA LYS A 716 23.13 1.65 0.68
C LYS A 716 23.63 0.72 -0.43
N ASP A 717 22.90 0.64 -1.55
CA ASP A 717 23.20 -0.23 -2.68
C ASP A 717 23.83 0.49 -3.88
N GLY A 718 24.08 1.80 -3.77
CA GLY A 718 24.65 2.66 -4.82
C GLY A 718 23.62 3.44 -5.65
N THR A 719 22.32 3.13 -5.51
CA THR A 719 21.25 3.81 -6.27
C THR A 719 20.82 5.13 -5.64
N THR A 720 20.18 5.98 -6.43
CA THR A 720 19.58 7.25 -6.00
C THR A 720 18.06 7.12 -6.07
N ARG A 721 17.36 7.34 -4.95
CA ARG A 721 15.92 7.03 -4.86
C ARG A 721 15.08 8.18 -4.36
N PHE A 722 13.83 8.17 -4.78
CA PHE A 722 12.81 9.11 -4.34
C PHE A 722 11.58 8.36 -3.85
N ASP A 723 11.16 8.60 -2.61
CA ASP A 723 10.03 7.92 -1.97
C ASP A 723 8.75 8.72 -2.16
N MET A 724 7.67 8.03 -2.53
CA MET A 724 6.34 8.61 -2.63
C MET A 724 5.27 7.70 -2.03
N THR A 725 4.23 8.29 -1.46
CA THR A 725 3.00 7.58 -1.11
C THR A 725 2.34 7.01 -2.37
N ASN A 726 1.88 5.77 -2.30
CA ASN A 726 1.17 5.12 -3.41
C ASN A 726 -0.30 5.54 -3.45
N LEU A 727 -0.78 5.90 -4.64
CA LEU A 727 -2.20 6.06 -4.91
C LEU A 727 -2.60 5.33 -6.19
N PRO A 728 -3.78 4.70 -6.24
CA PRO A 728 -4.22 4.01 -7.43
C PRO A 728 -4.76 5.02 -8.44
N LEU A 729 -4.61 4.73 -9.73
CA LEU A 729 -5.24 5.47 -10.80
C LEU A 729 -5.50 4.55 -11.98
N THR A 730 -6.73 4.53 -12.48
CA THR A 730 -7.09 3.76 -13.69
C THR A 730 -7.28 4.63 -14.91
N HIS A 731 -7.61 5.91 -14.70
CA HIS A 731 -7.94 6.82 -15.76
C HIS A 731 -7.55 8.26 -15.38
N PHE A 732 -7.08 9.04 -16.34
CA PHE A 732 -6.60 10.39 -16.13
C PHE A 732 -6.97 11.30 -17.31
N THR A 733 -6.98 12.61 -17.11
CA THR A 733 -7.01 13.57 -18.22
C THR A 733 -5.62 14.14 -18.45
N PRO A 734 -5.22 14.53 -19.69
CA PRO A 734 -3.96 15.21 -19.93
C PRO A 734 -3.75 16.43 -19.01
N LYS A 735 -4.83 17.18 -18.74
CA LYS A 735 -4.81 18.32 -17.81
C LYS A 735 -4.40 17.92 -16.38
N GLU A 736 -4.99 16.86 -15.83
CA GLU A 736 -4.64 16.35 -14.49
C GLU A 736 -3.22 15.80 -14.42
N ALA A 737 -2.71 15.23 -15.52
CA ALA A 737 -1.35 14.73 -15.63
C ALA A 737 -0.31 15.82 -15.94
N GLY A 738 -0.73 17.09 -16.11
CA GLY A 738 0.16 18.20 -16.43
C GLY A 738 0.86 18.06 -17.79
N ILE A 739 0.24 17.40 -18.77
CA ILE A 739 0.81 17.16 -20.10
C ILE A 739 -0.08 17.72 -21.22
N SER A 740 0.54 18.02 -22.37
CA SER A 740 -0.20 18.40 -23.57
C SER A 740 -0.84 17.18 -24.27
N VAL A 741 -1.85 17.43 -25.12
CA VAL A 741 -2.47 16.40 -25.95
C VAL A 741 -1.45 15.75 -26.89
N GLU A 742 -0.52 16.54 -27.45
CA GLU A 742 0.55 16.06 -28.31
C GLU A 742 1.51 15.15 -27.54
N ALA A 743 1.86 15.53 -26.30
CA ALA A 743 2.70 14.71 -25.43
C ALA A 743 2.03 13.36 -25.12
N ALA A 744 0.75 13.36 -24.77
CA ALA A 744 -0.03 12.15 -24.55
C ALA A 744 -0.06 11.25 -25.81
N ARG A 745 -0.28 11.83 -27.00
CA ARG A 745 -0.22 11.10 -28.29
C ARG A 745 1.15 10.48 -28.55
N ARG A 746 2.25 11.20 -28.28
CA ARG A 746 3.63 10.67 -28.41
C ARG A 746 3.89 9.49 -27.46
N LEU A 747 3.26 9.47 -26.29
CA LEU A 747 3.35 8.38 -25.31
C LEU A 747 2.52 7.14 -25.71
N GLY A 748 1.69 7.25 -26.75
CA GLY A 748 0.85 6.17 -27.28
C GLY A 748 -0.64 6.30 -26.94
N TYR A 749 -1.06 7.40 -26.28
CA TYR A 749 -2.48 7.66 -25.98
C TYR A 749 -3.15 8.36 -27.15
N THR A 750 -3.86 7.59 -27.98
CA THR A 750 -4.48 8.11 -29.21
C THR A 750 -6.00 8.24 -29.12
N LYS A 751 -6.62 7.53 -28.18
CA LYS A 751 -8.07 7.49 -27.98
C LYS A 751 -8.42 7.67 -26.51
N ASP A 752 -9.59 8.25 -26.25
CA ASP A 752 -10.17 8.32 -24.92
C ASP A 752 -10.87 7.02 -24.52
N ARG A 753 -11.38 6.97 -23.28
CA ARG A 753 -12.07 5.81 -22.71
C ARG A 753 -13.30 5.34 -23.49
N THR A 754 -13.86 6.19 -24.36
CA THR A 754 -15.04 5.87 -25.20
C THR A 754 -14.64 5.45 -26.60
N GLY A 755 -13.34 5.42 -26.91
CA GLY A 755 -12.78 5.08 -28.20
C GLY A 755 -12.69 6.24 -29.19
N GLN A 756 -13.04 7.46 -28.77
CA GLN A 756 -12.93 8.66 -29.61
C GLN A 756 -11.48 9.14 -29.70
N PRO A 757 -11.05 9.77 -30.81
CA PRO A 757 -9.72 10.35 -30.91
C PRO A 757 -9.42 11.36 -29.79
N LEU A 758 -8.20 11.33 -29.26
CA LEU A 758 -7.76 12.29 -28.25
C LEU A 758 -7.46 13.64 -28.90
N GLU A 759 -8.27 14.66 -28.65
CA GLU A 759 -8.18 16.01 -29.23
C GLU A 759 -8.14 17.12 -28.17
N ARG A 760 -8.66 16.87 -26.96
CA ARG A 760 -8.77 17.86 -25.88
C ARG A 760 -8.11 17.38 -24.59
N ALA A 761 -7.65 18.33 -23.79
CA ALA A 761 -6.95 18.05 -22.53
C ALA A 761 -7.87 17.57 -21.39
N ASP A 762 -9.19 17.65 -21.56
CA ASP A 762 -10.22 17.21 -20.60
C ASP A 762 -10.79 15.81 -20.91
N GLN A 763 -10.36 15.18 -22.01
CA GLN A 763 -10.74 13.81 -22.32
C GLN A 763 -10.11 12.81 -21.35
N ILE A 764 -10.91 11.84 -20.91
CA ILE A 764 -10.48 10.82 -19.96
C ILE A 764 -9.82 9.67 -20.73
N LEU A 765 -8.53 9.46 -20.46
CA LEU A 765 -7.70 8.38 -20.98
C LEU A 765 -7.65 7.21 -19.98
N GLU A 766 -7.55 5.99 -20.48
CA GLU A 766 -7.27 4.79 -19.66
C GLU A 766 -5.76 4.66 -19.43
N LEU A 767 -5.31 4.65 -18.16
CA LEU A 767 -3.89 4.56 -17.80
C LEU A 767 -3.37 3.15 -18.11
N ARG A 768 -2.23 3.05 -18.81
CA ARG A 768 -1.62 1.74 -19.10
C ARG A 768 -1.05 1.09 -17.84
N PRO A 769 -0.95 -0.26 -17.78
CA PRO A 769 -0.64 -0.97 -16.54
C PRO A 769 0.71 -0.65 -15.88
N GLN A 770 1.69 -0.13 -16.62
CA GLN A 770 3.02 0.22 -16.10
C GLN A 770 3.36 1.71 -16.25
N ASP A 771 2.36 2.54 -16.57
CA ASP A 771 2.53 3.98 -16.65
C ASP A 771 2.21 4.62 -15.28
N ILE A 772 2.97 5.66 -14.92
CA ILE A 772 2.83 6.37 -13.63
C ILE A 772 2.80 7.89 -13.80
N LEU A 773 2.10 8.55 -12.89
CA LEU A 773 2.18 9.99 -12.69
C LEU A 773 2.97 10.26 -11.40
N VAL A 774 4.05 11.02 -11.52
CA VAL A 774 5.01 11.27 -10.44
C VAL A 774 4.72 12.63 -9.78
N ALA A 775 4.90 12.74 -8.47
CA ALA A 775 4.84 14.05 -7.80
C ALA A 775 5.82 15.04 -8.45
N ARG A 776 5.42 16.30 -8.64
CA ARG A 776 6.27 17.32 -9.29
C ARG A 776 7.63 17.47 -8.61
N SER A 777 7.65 17.45 -7.28
CA SER A 777 8.87 17.44 -6.46
C SER A 777 9.77 16.22 -6.73
N GLY A 778 9.17 15.06 -7.02
CA GLY A 778 9.89 13.87 -7.48
C GLY A 778 10.48 14.07 -8.88
N GLY A 779 9.69 14.61 -9.81
CA GLY A 779 10.17 14.94 -11.16
C GLY A 779 11.39 15.87 -11.15
N GLU A 780 11.33 16.94 -10.36
CA GLU A 780 12.44 17.89 -10.17
C GLU A 780 13.70 17.23 -9.60
N TYR A 781 13.55 16.31 -8.65
CA TYR A 781 14.68 15.54 -8.14
C TYR A 781 15.25 14.59 -9.20
N LEU A 782 14.40 13.90 -9.95
CA LEU A 782 14.83 12.99 -11.01
C LEU A 782 15.54 13.72 -12.16
N VAL A 783 15.22 14.99 -12.44
CA VAL A 783 15.99 15.82 -13.39
C VAL A 783 17.43 16.00 -12.91
N ARG A 784 17.65 16.21 -11.60
CA ARG A 784 19.01 16.27 -11.04
C ARG A 784 19.73 14.92 -11.12
N VAL A 785 19.01 13.81 -10.92
CA VAL A 785 19.56 12.46 -11.14
C VAL A 785 19.93 12.24 -12.61
N ALA A 786 19.09 12.68 -13.55
CA ALA A 786 19.36 12.59 -14.98
C ALA A 786 20.62 13.40 -15.37
N ALA A 787 20.76 14.63 -14.87
CA ALA A 787 21.94 15.45 -15.08
C ALA A 787 23.22 14.80 -14.50
N PHE A 788 23.12 14.16 -13.33
CA PHE A 788 24.19 13.36 -12.77
C PHE A 788 24.58 12.18 -13.66
N LEU A 789 23.60 11.43 -14.19
CA LEU A 789 23.88 10.28 -15.06
C LEU A 789 24.52 10.72 -16.37
N ASP A 790 24.10 11.84 -16.94
CA ASP A 790 24.70 12.39 -18.15
C ASP A 790 26.15 12.82 -17.93
N ASP A 791 26.43 13.56 -16.84
CA ASP A 791 27.81 13.91 -16.46
C ASP A 791 28.64 12.65 -16.17
N LEU A 792 28.03 11.64 -15.56
CA LEU A 792 28.71 10.37 -15.25
C LEU A 792 29.07 9.61 -16.53
N LEU A 793 28.14 9.51 -17.50
CA LEU A 793 28.38 8.89 -18.80
C LEU A 793 29.48 9.61 -19.57
N GLU A 794 29.39 10.94 -19.69
CA GLU A 794 30.34 11.74 -20.46
C GLU A 794 31.72 11.76 -19.80
N ARG A 795 31.79 12.11 -18.51
CA ARG A 795 33.04 12.46 -17.84
C ARG A 795 33.78 11.26 -17.25
N LEU A 796 33.06 10.26 -16.75
CA LEU A 796 33.69 9.05 -16.18
C LEU A 796 33.79 7.93 -17.22
N TYR A 797 32.70 7.67 -17.94
CA TYR A 797 32.62 6.53 -18.85
C TYR A 797 33.00 6.86 -20.30
N GLY A 798 33.12 8.14 -20.67
CA GLY A 798 33.40 8.56 -22.05
C GLY A 798 32.35 8.05 -23.04
N LEU A 799 31.08 8.17 -22.67
CA LEU A 799 29.90 7.80 -23.46
C LEU A 799 29.03 9.05 -23.69
N GLU A 800 28.14 8.98 -24.68
CA GLU A 800 27.18 10.06 -24.94
C GLU A 800 26.20 10.24 -23.78
N ARG A 801 25.72 11.48 -23.59
CA ARG A 801 24.65 11.82 -22.65
C ARG A 801 23.37 11.09 -23.07
N PHE A 802 22.54 10.70 -22.11
CA PHE A 802 21.37 9.84 -22.33
C PHE A 802 20.04 10.58 -22.18
N TYR A 803 19.92 11.47 -21.18
CA TYR A 803 18.65 12.13 -20.87
C TYR A 803 18.57 13.55 -21.44
N ASP A 804 19.60 14.36 -21.21
CA ASP A 804 19.65 15.81 -21.49
C ASP A 804 18.42 16.59 -20.96
N ALA A 805 17.87 16.12 -19.84
CA ALA A 805 16.67 16.66 -19.22
C ALA A 805 16.95 17.96 -18.45
N LYS A 806 16.10 18.97 -18.65
CA LYS A 806 16.17 20.28 -18.00
C LYS A 806 14.94 20.59 -17.17
N ALA A 807 13.82 19.96 -17.49
CA ALA A 807 12.57 20.04 -16.75
C ALA A 807 11.93 18.65 -16.59
N PRO A 808 11.00 18.46 -15.64
CA PRO A 808 10.30 17.17 -15.48
C PRO A 808 9.67 16.65 -16.77
N GLU A 809 9.15 17.54 -17.61
CA GLU A 809 8.50 17.20 -18.88
C GLU A 809 9.44 16.49 -19.88
N ASP A 810 10.75 16.70 -19.77
CA ASP A 810 11.75 16.01 -20.58
C ASP A 810 11.91 14.53 -20.17
N LEU A 811 11.44 14.15 -18.97
CA LEU A 811 11.44 12.77 -18.48
C LEU A 811 10.22 11.96 -18.95
N LEU A 812 9.28 12.56 -19.68
CA LEU A 812 8.11 11.85 -20.21
C LEU A 812 8.55 10.72 -21.16
N GLY A 813 8.07 9.52 -20.88
CA GLY A 813 8.39 8.32 -21.64
C GLY A 813 9.67 7.61 -21.18
N HIS A 814 10.46 8.21 -20.29
CA HIS A 814 11.62 7.53 -19.71
C HIS A 814 11.19 6.48 -18.68
N LEU A 815 12.01 5.42 -18.61
CA LEU A 815 11.78 4.27 -17.75
C LEU A 815 12.36 4.48 -16.36
N VAL A 816 11.61 3.98 -15.37
CA VAL A 816 12.01 3.93 -13.97
C VAL A 816 11.85 2.51 -13.43
N LEU A 817 12.64 2.19 -12.43
CA LEU A 817 12.46 1.04 -11.57
C LEU A 817 11.70 1.50 -10.32
N THR A 818 10.56 0.87 -10.07
CA THR A 818 9.77 1.05 -8.84
C THR A 818 10.09 -0.07 -7.85
N LEU A 819 10.32 0.27 -6.58
CA LEU A 819 10.75 -0.70 -5.58
C LEU A 819 10.10 -0.42 -4.22
N ALA A 820 9.42 -1.43 -3.70
CA ALA A 820 8.76 -1.37 -2.41
C ALA A 820 9.72 -1.75 -1.27
N PRO A 821 9.53 -1.21 -0.05
CA PRO A 821 10.24 -1.68 1.13
C PRO A 821 10.03 -3.20 1.36
N HIS A 822 10.97 -3.87 2.01
CA HIS A 822 10.97 -5.32 2.29
C HIS A 822 10.89 -6.23 1.05
N THR A 823 11.03 -5.69 -0.16
CA THR A 823 11.05 -6.45 -1.42
C THR A 823 12.46 -6.50 -2.01
N SER A 824 12.67 -7.37 -2.99
CA SER A 824 13.93 -7.51 -3.73
C SER A 824 13.77 -7.56 -5.24
N CYS A 825 12.54 -7.39 -5.74
CA CYS A 825 12.24 -7.32 -7.16
C CYS A 825 11.79 -5.90 -7.51
N GLY A 826 12.53 -5.24 -8.40
CA GLY A 826 12.07 -4.01 -9.02
C GLY A 826 11.01 -4.29 -10.07
N VAL A 827 10.01 -3.42 -10.17
CA VAL A 827 9.00 -3.49 -11.23
C VAL A 827 9.17 -2.28 -12.14
N LEU A 828 9.28 -2.54 -13.44
CA LEU A 828 9.45 -1.51 -14.45
C LEU A 828 8.22 -0.61 -14.53
N ALA A 829 8.42 0.71 -14.60
CA ALA A 829 7.38 1.66 -14.93
C ALA A 829 7.89 2.73 -15.91
N ARG A 830 6.97 3.51 -16.48
CA ARG A 830 7.25 4.61 -17.40
C ARG A 830 6.55 5.88 -16.92
N ILE A 831 7.28 6.99 -16.90
CA ILE A 831 6.72 8.28 -16.49
C ILE A 831 5.86 8.83 -17.64
N VAL A 832 4.59 9.13 -17.36
CA VAL A 832 3.67 9.70 -18.37
C VAL A 832 3.04 11.03 -17.97
N GLY A 833 3.26 11.49 -16.75
CA GLY A 833 2.77 12.77 -16.29
C GLY A 833 3.26 13.12 -14.90
N PHE A 834 2.86 14.30 -14.44
CA PHE A 834 3.20 14.82 -13.13
C PHE A 834 1.96 15.32 -12.39
N THR A 835 2.00 15.27 -11.07
CA THR A 835 0.92 15.76 -10.19
C THR A 835 1.50 16.68 -9.12
N ASP A 836 0.70 17.65 -8.66
CA ASP A 836 1.07 18.50 -7.54
C ASP A 836 0.81 17.83 -6.17
N ALA A 837 0.13 16.67 -6.16
CA ALA A 837 0.02 15.84 -4.97
C ALA A 837 1.40 15.25 -4.59
N ASN A 838 1.65 15.12 -3.29
CA ASN A 838 2.84 14.45 -2.76
C ASN A 838 2.66 12.91 -2.77
N ALA A 839 2.32 12.36 -3.93
CA ALA A 839 2.05 10.94 -4.13
C ALA A 839 2.40 10.52 -5.56
N CYS A 840 2.60 9.21 -5.76
CA CYS A 840 2.75 8.59 -7.05
C CYS A 840 1.45 7.88 -7.43
N PHE A 841 0.83 8.30 -8.53
CA PHE A 841 -0.36 7.62 -9.05
C PHE A 841 0.05 6.52 -10.03
N ALA A 842 -0.44 5.31 -9.81
CA ALA A 842 -0.11 4.14 -10.62
C ALA A 842 -1.33 3.26 -10.85
N HIS A 843 -1.32 2.49 -11.94
CA HIS A 843 -2.33 1.46 -12.14
C HIS A 843 -2.34 0.47 -10.96
N PRO A 844 -3.50 0.02 -10.43
CA PRO A 844 -3.56 -0.88 -9.29
C PRO A 844 -2.72 -2.15 -9.44
N TYR A 845 -2.63 -2.69 -10.67
CA TYR A 845 -1.76 -3.85 -10.95
C TYR A 845 -0.28 -3.57 -10.68
N LEU A 846 0.21 -2.37 -10.97
CA LEU A 846 1.61 -1.99 -10.72
C LEU A 846 1.90 -1.84 -9.22
N ILE A 847 0.94 -1.35 -8.45
CA ILE A 847 1.04 -1.29 -6.98
C ILE A 847 1.04 -2.71 -6.39
N ALA A 848 0.07 -3.55 -6.79
CA ALA A 848 -0.05 -4.93 -6.33
C ALA A 848 1.12 -5.83 -6.75
N ALA A 849 1.71 -5.60 -7.93
CA ALA A 849 2.91 -6.32 -8.39
C ALA A 849 4.12 -6.12 -7.46
N ARG A 850 4.14 -5.02 -6.69
CA ARG A 850 5.16 -4.75 -5.67
C ARG A 850 4.76 -5.24 -4.28
N ARG A 851 3.68 -6.02 -4.16
CA ARG A 851 3.14 -6.53 -2.88
C ARG A 851 2.81 -5.36 -1.93
N ARG A 852 2.10 -4.38 -2.47
CA ARG A 852 1.67 -3.15 -1.81
C ARG A 852 0.20 -2.87 -2.09
N ASN A 853 -0.39 -2.06 -1.23
CA ASN A 853 -1.71 -1.48 -1.43
C ASN A 853 -1.64 0.05 -1.24
N CYS A 854 -2.79 0.70 -1.16
CA CYS A 854 -2.91 2.14 -0.99
C CYS A 854 -3.46 2.47 0.41
N ASP A 855 -2.97 1.75 1.43
CA ASP A 855 -3.35 2.00 2.81
C ASP A 855 -2.46 3.04 3.49
N GLY A 856 -1.55 3.72 2.78
CA GLY A 856 -0.50 4.58 3.33
C GLY A 856 0.93 4.07 3.07
N ASP A 857 1.05 2.96 2.35
CA ASP A 857 2.30 2.43 1.83
C ASP A 857 3.03 3.39 0.88
N GLU A 858 4.37 3.29 0.90
CA GLU A 858 5.29 4.12 0.12
C GLU A 858 6.20 3.26 -0.76
N ASP A 859 6.48 3.73 -1.97
CA ASP A 859 7.45 3.10 -2.88
C ASP A 859 8.55 4.07 -3.30
N SER A 860 9.72 3.51 -3.60
CA SER A 860 10.81 4.26 -4.21
C SER A 860 10.70 4.22 -5.74
N VAL A 861 10.99 5.35 -6.38
CA VAL A 861 11.22 5.49 -7.81
C VAL A 861 12.70 5.77 -8.07
N ILE A 862 13.28 5.05 -9.04
CA ILE A 862 14.69 5.11 -9.43
C ILE A 862 14.75 5.22 -10.96
N LEU A 863 15.50 6.16 -11.54
CA LEU A 863 15.73 6.15 -12.99
C LEU A 863 16.33 4.80 -13.41
N LEU A 864 15.82 4.18 -14.47
CA LEU A 864 16.25 2.83 -14.84
C LEU A 864 17.77 2.78 -15.03
N LEU A 865 18.35 3.74 -15.76
CA LEU A 865 19.79 3.76 -16.01
C LEU A 865 20.63 3.93 -14.73
N ASP A 866 20.16 4.69 -13.75
CA ASP A 866 20.81 4.80 -12.44
C ASP A 866 20.89 3.44 -11.74
N SER A 867 19.77 2.70 -11.74
CA SER A 867 19.74 1.36 -11.15
C SER A 867 20.70 0.39 -11.85
N LEU A 868 20.89 0.48 -13.17
CA LEU A 868 21.75 -0.45 -13.90
C LEU A 868 23.24 -0.12 -13.76
N ILE A 869 23.58 1.17 -13.72
CA ILE A 869 24.99 1.61 -13.63
C ILE A 869 25.48 1.59 -12.18
N ASN A 870 24.70 2.13 -11.23
CA ASN A 870 25.21 2.45 -9.90
C ASN A 870 24.92 1.39 -8.84
N PHE A 871 23.94 0.51 -9.05
CA PHE A 871 23.68 -0.61 -8.15
C PHE A 871 24.85 -1.59 -8.12
N SER A 872 25.25 -2.09 -6.95
CA SER A 872 26.11 -3.27 -6.89
C SER A 872 25.83 -4.15 -5.69
N ARG A 873 25.82 -5.48 -5.90
CA ARG A 873 25.76 -6.47 -4.82
C ARG A 873 26.96 -6.35 -3.88
N ALA A 874 28.08 -5.81 -4.36
CA ALA A 874 29.27 -5.52 -3.55
C ALA A 874 29.05 -4.41 -2.50
N PHE A 875 27.99 -3.61 -2.62
CA PHE A 875 27.62 -2.57 -1.66
C PHE A 875 26.58 -3.03 -0.64
N LEU A 876 25.90 -4.15 -0.89
CA LEU A 876 24.84 -4.62 -0.01
C LEU A 876 25.38 -4.99 1.39
N PRO A 877 24.66 -4.63 2.47
CA PRO A 877 25.07 -4.96 3.83
C PRO A 877 25.22 -6.47 4.05
N ASP A 878 26.23 -6.89 4.83
CA ASP A 878 26.51 -8.30 5.15
C ASP A 878 25.65 -8.85 6.32
N LYS A 879 24.70 -8.06 6.83
CA LYS A 879 23.81 -8.45 7.93
C LYS A 879 22.47 -8.93 7.40
N ARG A 880 21.77 -9.77 8.18
CA ARG A 880 20.37 -10.15 7.93
C ARG A 880 19.51 -8.91 7.75
N GLY A 881 18.65 -8.90 6.73
CA GLY A 881 17.90 -7.71 6.34
C GLY A 881 18.63 -6.82 5.33
N GLY A 882 19.88 -7.13 4.99
CA GLY A 882 20.72 -6.33 4.10
C GLY A 882 20.19 -6.29 2.67
N LEU A 883 19.63 -7.40 2.19
CA LEU A 883 19.07 -7.56 0.85
C LEU A 883 17.66 -6.96 0.71
N MET A 884 17.00 -6.60 1.82
CA MET A 884 15.75 -5.85 1.76
C MET A 884 15.97 -4.54 1.04
N ASP A 885 15.01 -4.20 0.18
CA ASP A 885 14.97 -2.98 -0.61
C ASP A 885 16.08 -2.93 -1.66
N ALA A 886 16.65 -4.04 -2.10
CA ALA A 886 17.64 -4.07 -3.18
C ALA A 886 17.00 -4.60 -4.47
N PRO A 887 17.18 -3.95 -5.64
CA PRO A 887 16.64 -4.46 -6.90
C PRO A 887 17.47 -5.65 -7.42
N LEU A 888 17.31 -6.84 -6.82
CA LEU A 888 18.07 -8.03 -7.17
C LEU A 888 17.67 -8.64 -8.51
N VAL A 889 16.44 -8.35 -8.96
CA VAL A 889 15.86 -8.73 -10.25
C VAL A 889 14.93 -7.61 -10.72
N LEU A 890 14.70 -7.50 -12.03
CA LEU A 890 13.76 -6.54 -12.64
C LEU A 890 12.66 -7.27 -13.41
N THR A 891 11.40 -7.04 -13.01
CA THR A 891 10.22 -7.47 -13.77
C THR A 891 9.89 -6.43 -14.84
N THR A 892 9.89 -6.85 -16.10
CA THR A 892 9.64 -5.97 -17.26
C THR A 892 8.18 -5.90 -17.64
N ARG A 893 7.40 -6.95 -17.33
CA ARG A 893 5.99 -7.08 -17.67
C ARG A 893 5.18 -7.53 -16.46
N ILE A 894 4.10 -6.80 -16.19
CA ILE A 894 3.10 -7.22 -15.18
C ILE A 894 2.15 -8.23 -15.79
N ASP A 895 1.92 -9.32 -15.06
CA ASP A 895 0.86 -10.30 -15.32
C ASP A 895 -0.17 -10.25 -14.18
N PRO A 896 -1.45 -9.93 -14.45
CA PRO A 896 -2.50 -9.93 -13.44
C PRO A 896 -2.71 -11.26 -12.71
N ASN A 897 -2.24 -12.38 -13.27
CA ASN A 897 -2.27 -13.69 -12.60
C ASN A 897 -1.19 -13.83 -11.52
N GLU A 898 -0.17 -12.97 -11.54
CA GLU A 898 1.02 -13.07 -10.70
C GLU A 898 1.20 -11.86 -9.76
N ILE A 899 0.14 -11.08 -9.54
CA ILE A 899 0.13 -9.97 -8.58
C ILE A 899 -0.61 -10.36 -7.29
N ASP A 900 -0.57 -9.48 -6.29
CA ASP A 900 -1.34 -9.68 -5.06
C ASP A 900 -2.86 -9.80 -5.33
N LYS A 901 -3.50 -10.72 -4.59
CA LYS A 901 -4.92 -11.06 -4.73
C LYS A 901 -5.84 -9.90 -4.33
N GLU A 902 -5.38 -8.94 -3.54
CA GLU A 902 -6.15 -7.75 -3.17
C GLU A 902 -6.62 -6.98 -4.42
N ALA A 903 -5.76 -6.87 -5.44
CA ALA A 903 -6.12 -6.24 -6.70
C ALA A 903 -7.20 -7.00 -7.50
N HIS A 904 -7.40 -8.29 -7.21
CA HIS A 904 -8.42 -9.11 -7.87
C HIS A 904 -9.84 -8.77 -7.40
N ASN A 905 -9.98 -8.16 -6.21
CA ASN A 905 -11.26 -7.78 -5.62
C ASN A 905 -11.73 -6.38 -6.04
N ILE A 906 -10.93 -5.67 -6.82
CA ILE A 906 -11.30 -4.35 -7.35
C ILE A 906 -12.52 -4.47 -8.27
N ASP A 907 -13.58 -3.72 -7.96
CA ASP A 907 -14.82 -3.66 -8.74
C ASP A 907 -14.69 -2.74 -9.98
N LEU A 908 -15.30 -3.15 -11.10
CA LEU A 908 -15.09 -2.57 -12.44
C LEU A 908 -16.36 -1.98 -13.08
N LEU A 909 -17.48 -1.99 -12.35
CA LEU A 909 -18.78 -1.50 -12.85
C LEU A 909 -18.78 0.03 -13.00
N THR A 910 -19.55 0.53 -13.98
CA THR A 910 -19.79 1.97 -14.13
C THR A 910 -20.82 2.51 -13.12
N ALA A 911 -21.69 1.64 -12.60
CA ALA A 911 -22.65 1.92 -11.53
C ALA A 911 -22.98 0.61 -10.79
N TYR A 912 -23.23 0.70 -9.49
CA TYR A 912 -23.63 -0.48 -8.71
C TYR A 912 -25.11 -0.84 -8.93
N PRO A 913 -25.46 -2.14 -8.88
CA PRO A 913 -26.84 -2.60 -8.99
C PRO A 913 -27.65 -2.31 -7.72
N LEU A 914 -28.98 -2.21 -7.84
CA LEU A 914 -29.90 -2.04 -6.69
C LEU A 914 -29.69 -3.10 -5.61
N ALA A 915 -29.45 -4.35 -6.03
CA ALA A 915 -29.19 -5.47 -5.15
C ALA A 915 -28.04 -5.23 -4.15
N LEU A 916 -27.04 -4.40 -4.49
CA LEU A 916 -25.99 -4.04 -3.54
C LEU A 916 -26.54 -3.20 -2.39
N TYR A 917 -27.34 -2.18 -2.70
CA TYR A 917 -27.91 -1.30 -1.70
C TYR A 917 -28.91 -2.05 -0.80
N ASP A 918 -29.78 -2.87 -1.39
CA ASP A 918 -30.74 -3.69 -0.64
C ASP A 918 -30.02 -4.69 0.28
N ALA A 919 -28.91 -5.27 -0.18
CA ALA A 919 -28.10 -6.17 0.62
C ALA A 919 -27.35 -5.45 1.76
N ALA A 920 -26.91 -4.21 1.52
CA ALA A 920 -26.29 -3.38 2.54
C ALA A 920 -27.28 -3.01 3.66
N GLU A 921 -28.54 -2.70 3.33
CA GLU A 921 -29.59 -2.39 4.33
C GLU A 921 -29.85 -3.56 5.30
N ARG A 922 -29.64 -4.80 4.86
CA ARG A 922 -29.82 -6.01 5.68
C ARG A 922 -28.51 -6.63 6.19
N PHE A 923 -27.40 -5.88 6.13
CA PHE A 923 -26.09 -6.32 6.61
C PHE A 923 -25.60 -7.64 5.99
N ALA A 924 -25.88 -7.83 4.70
CA ALA A 924 -25.51 -9.06 3.99
C ALA A 924 -23.99 -9.27 3.93
N HIS A 925 -23.57 -10.53 3.85
CA HIS A 925 -22.17 -10.85 3.57
C HIS A 925 -21.84 -10.47 2.11
N PRO A 926 -20.69 -9.81 1.82
CA PRO A 926 -20.36 -9.32 0.47
C PRO A 926 -20.36 -10.42 -0.61
N LYS A 927 -19.96 -11.65 -0.24
CA LYS A 927 -20.03 -12.84 -1.13
C LYS A 927 -21.42 -13.17 -1.67
N GLU A 928 -22.49 -12.70 -1.04
CA GLU A 928 -23.85 -12.89 -1.56
C GLU A 928 -24.09 -12.06 -2.83
N ILE A 929 -23.48 -10.88 -2.90
CA ILE A 929 -23.63 -9.93 -4.01
C ILE A 929 -22.45 -9.98 -4.98
N GLU A 930 -21.30 -10.51 -4.55
CA GLU A 930 -20.11 -10.72 -5.39
C GLU A 930 -20.45 -11.27 -6.79
N PRO A 931 -21.34 -12.28 -7.00
CA PRO A 931 -21.67 -12.76 -8.34
C PRO A 931 -22.19 -11.68 -9.30
N LEU A 932 -22.88 -10.65 -8.78
CA LEU A 932 -23.46 -9.54 -9.55
C LEU A 932 -22.48 -8.38 -9.79
N ILE A 933 -21.34 -8.36 -9.09
CA ILE A 933 -20.33 -7.30 -9.22
C ILE A 933 -19.21 -7.78 -10.13
N ASP A 934 -18.93 -7.05 -11.21
CA ASP A 934 -17.78 -7.36 -12.06
C ASP A 934 -16.48 -6.94 -11.36
N THR A 935 -15.60 -7.90 -11.11
CA THR A 935 -14.33 -7.73 -10.40
C THR A 935 -13.17 -8.14 -11.30
N VAL A 936 -11.97 -7.67 -11.00
CA VAL A 936 -10.75 -8.07 -11.74
C VAL A 936 -10.60 -9.59 -11.81
N SER A 937 -10.88 -10.33 -10.72
CA SER A 937 -10.82 -11.80 -10.66
C SER A 937 -11.65 -12.50 -11.75
N LYS A 938 -12.73 -11.87 -12.24
CA LYS A 938 -13.62 -12.44 -13.27
C LYS A 938 -13.12 -12.22 -14.69
N ARG A 939 -12.05 -11.44 -14.84
CA ARG A 939 -11.47 -11.05 -16.14
C ARG A 939 -10.06 -11.57 -16.37
N ILE A 940 -9.49 -12.34 -15.43
CA ILE A 940 -8.12 -12.89 -15.49
C ILE A 940 -8.08 -14.37 -15.90
#